data_AF-A0A949KY81-F1
#
_entry.id   AF-A0A949KY81-F1
#
_cell.length_a   1.000
_cell.length_b   1.000
_cell.length_c   1.000
_cell.angle_alpha   90.00
_cell.angle_beta   90.00
_cell.angle_gamma   90.00
#
_symmetry.space_group_name_H-M   'P 1'
#
loop_
_entity.id
_entity.type
_entity.pdbx_description
1 polymer ?
#
loop_
_entity_poly.entity_id
_entity_poly.type
_entity_poly.pdbx_seq_one_letter_code
_entity_poly.pdbx_strand_id
1 'polypeptide(L)'
;MAHSRLYFDSNDYTLLRIVNDVLDRSPQSTSIRSLLASCMHPHGIKEMAAPRVLRIAYAIASLLGSLEAGKATDRLSALRALKDEVLLANNAYLQKNTSRVLLQIMKELIRSRDDEETQLRLAHDFRIVSSGKPRVVRAELDKYHLLEMPEEWNQLAFDHHVHDANTKGRKSPTHLVMDAWIKGVRFLTVVYYNYVDAEVAEELLEAGRILDMHIRIGIEVSSRFRGKYVRVIWEPQSYTDPKSFRAFLDEQPVRAFMKEGRLVSAYQQKYVFEALLAFNRTHRSALAEEYGLDLDELDEKEFATFVGTGQPSLLHLAKYIQSGMQPKLKQAARTMGQEYQTATLDRRKALQQRLNALNAIDSDLLINRYLQPCRNPELHDPTIPQDAPEVPPLLRLNTGELLPRLAQFHSTSHFTLNLSNLSTADALEILYDCQGHISNIELYNLKDATRGKWSMPLSSTLACPGDAVDAISPERICAQIGELQKALNEDNVIALKRAIRSVIWSFEEDRLSLENSLSHCRSKKEISRVAELEGELADMERRKIKLLDVLFDIENFHKYYKKRPLGSRIGSGSTGQSRHQYGMGVVVLETLPKRAQKIALDQTRGQRKLLPVTARMTVHFRARCHGRDEDSGFMRLVRKIPGMEFAGCGKKQEWFLDCIDIHPKRPGNIVTLGGVQLEHDNGLRLVEAPRATGGALSPRYLNTALKNALKILIGFVPAFLTFALTKDWWVLAWFGGLIWFAITGVRNILQSVLGGGGLRRSPLLRWNSLISWSRVADDLLFTGFSVPLLDLLVKTVILDHGLGITTATNPVMLFASMALANGAYISCHNAFRGLPRTVVFANFFRSILSIPLALLFNSGLAGGMHMAGMTGVEQALQKWAAITSKFASDCVAAVIEGLGDRHNNVRVRISDYRAKLIAMFDAFARLDMLFPEEDVLDMLQTPKMFMETISYEARDLEKVLIVNALDLMYFWLYQPRASKALGSITQDMSKEEWLIFLRSQYVLKRYREISQMFVDGLVGKNFSRALAFYLDRSDEYLRDLEVVGKSRKLR
;
A
#
# COMPACT_ATOMS: atom_id res chain seq x y z
N MET A 1 -5.64 28.88 24.69
CA MET A 1 -4.21 28.70 24.30
C MET A 1 -3.35 27.95 25.32
N ALA A 2 -3.67 27.87 26.62
CA ALA A 2 -2.85 27.12 27.60
C ALA A 2 -2.93 25.58 27.45
N HIS A 3 -4.09 25.04 27.07
CA HIS A 3 -4.28 23.60 26.85
C HIS A 3 -3.47 23.04 25.66
N SER A 4 -3.08 23.87 24.70
CA SER A 4 -2.48 23.43 23.44
C SER A 4 -0.98 23.09 23.54
N ARG A 5 -0.28 23.63 24.56
CA ARG A 5 1.15 23.36 24.83
C ARG A 5 1.40 22.04 25.58
N LEU A 6 0.40 21.52 26.30
CA LEU A 6 0.54 20.28 27.08
C LEU A 6 0.45 19.03 26.20
N TYR A 7 -0.30 19.09 25.10
CA TYR A 7 -0.57 17.94 24.24
C TYR A 7 0.33 17.93 22.99
N PHE A 8 0.22 18.90 22.09
CA PHE A 8 0.94 18.83 20.82
C PHE A 8 2.37 19.40 20.91
N ASP A 9 3.28 18.88 20.08
CA ASP A 9 4.63 19.44 19.96
C ASP A 9 4.65 20.59 18.95
N SER A 10 5.60 21.53 19.05
CA SER A 10 5.75 22.65 18.10
C SER A 10 5.90 22.18 16.64
N ASN A 11 6.50 21.00 16.44
CA ASN A 11 6.66 20.39 15.13
C ASN A 11 5.33 19.90 14.53
N ASP A 12 4.31 19.58 15.36
CA ASP A 12 2.98 19.17 14.87
C ASP A 12 2.28 20.37 14.22
N TYR A 13 2.35 21.55 14.83
CA TYR A 13 1.85 22.80 14.24
C TYR A 13 2.62 23.21 12.97
N THR A 14 3.94 23.03 12.98
CA THR A 14 4.78 23.31 11.80
C THR A 14 4.40 22.42 10.63
N LEU A 15 4.17 21.13 10.89
CA LEU A 15 3.70 20.17 9.91
C LEU A 15 2.34 20.58 9.34
N LEU A 16 1.38 20.91 10.20
CA LEU A 16 0.04 21.32 9.77
C LEU A 16 0.08 22.57 8.89
N ARG A 17 0.86 23.58 9.30
CA ARG A 17 1.06 24.80 8.52
C ARG A 17 1.59 24.48 7.11
N ILE A 18 2.62 23.64 7.02
CA ILE A 18 3.19 23.25 5.72
C ILE A 18 2.13 22.58 4.86
N VAL A 19 1.37 21.64 5.41
CA VAL A 19 0.34 20.92 4.64
C VAL A 19 -0.71 21.91 4.08
N ASN A 20 -1.20 22.82 4.92
CA ASN A 20 -2.16 23.84 4.47
C ASN A 20 -1.55 24.77 3.41
N ASP A 21 -0.28 25.18 3.59
CA ASP A 21 0.44 26.03 2.62
C ASP A 21 0.61 25.35 1.24
N VAL A 22 0.76 24.00 1.20
CA VAL A 22 0.81 23.22 -0.06
C VAL A 22 -0.55 23.17 -0.74
N LEU A 23 -1.60 22.89 0.02
CA LEU A 23 -2.96 22.79 -0.51
C LEU A 23 -3.44 24.12 -1.08
N ASP A 24 -3.10 25.22 -0.42
CA ASP A 24 -3.47 26.58 -0.85
C ASP A 24 -2.60 27.10 -2.01
N ARG A 25 -1.68 26.27 -2.54
CA ARG A 25 -0.77 26.61 -3.65
C ARG A 25 -0.06 27.95 -3.44
N SER A 26 0.26 28.27 -2.18
CA SER A 26 0.91 29.53 -1.81
C SER A 26 2.30 29.66 -2.47
N PRO A 27 2.84 30.88 -2.68
CA PRO A 27 4.19 31.07 -3.21
C PRO A 27 5.32 30.48 -2.32
N GLN A 28 5.01 30.02 -1.11
CA GLN A 28 5.92 29.23 -0.27
C GLN A 28 6.05 27.78 -0.75
N SER A 29 5.04 27.22 -1.43
CA SER A 29 5.06 25.87 -2.02
C SER A 29 6.13 25.70 -3.10
N THR A 30 6.44 26.76 -3.86
CA THR A 30 7.46 26.74 -4.92
C THR A 30 8.86 26.37 -4.39
N SER A 31 9.16 26.80 -3.16
CA SER A 31 10.45 26.54 -2.51
C SER A 31 10.67 25.10 -2.09
N ILE A 32 9.62 24.35 -1.78
CA ILE A 32 9.74 22.94 -1.35
C ILE A 32 9.47 22.02 -2.54
N ARG A 33 8.77 22.50 -3.58
CA ARG A 33 8.65 21.79 -4.87
C ARG A 33 10.02 21.51 -5.49
N SER A 34 10.97 22.43 -5.38
CA SER A 34 12.33 22.21 -5.87
C SER A 34 13.08 21.10 -5.13
N LEU A 35 12.85 20.93 -3.82
CA LEU A 35 13.41 19.82 -3.01
C LEU A 35 12.95 18.43 -3.46
N LEU A 36 11.79 18.35 -4.10
CA LEU A 36 11.21 17.11 -4.62
C LEU A 36 11.43 16.91 -6.12
N ALA A 37 11.59 17.99 -6.89
CA ALA A 37 11.76 17.95 -8.34
C ALA A 37 13.20 17.55 -8.77
N SER A 38 14.17 17.67 -7.87
CA SER A 38 15.57 17.31 -8.12
C SER A 38 15.84 15.82 -7.91
N CYS A 39 16.76 15.24 -8.68
CA CYS A 39 17.32 13.89 -8.52
C CYS A 39 18.11 13.65 -7.20
N MET A 40 17.88 14.46 -6.16
CA MET A 40 18.55 14.41 -4.85
C MET A 40 18.08 13.21 -4.01
N HIS A 41 19.04 12.52 -3.38
CA HIS A 41 18.77 11.39 -2.50
C HIS A 41 18.01 11.82 -1.24
N PRO A 42 17.04 11.04 -0.74
CA PRO A 42 16.37 11.33 0.53
C PRO A 42 17.31 11.50 1.74
N HIS A 43 18.39 10.71 1.79
CA HIS A 43 19.43 10.82 2.82
C HIS A 43 20.58 11.78 2.42
N GLY A 44 20.42 12.54 1.34
CA GLY A 44 21.43 13.38 0.72
C GLY A 44 21.45 14.81 1.23
N ILE A 45 22.05 15.71 0.47
CA ILE A 45 22.31 17.10 0.88
C ILE A 45 21.05 17.88 1.28
N LYS A 46 19.89 17.48 0.75
CA LYS A 46 18.59 18.08 1.11
C LYS A 46 18.17 17.88 2.57
N GLU A 47 18.78 16.96 3.31
CA GLU A 47 18.60 16.86 4.77
C GLU A 47 19.05 18.12 5.51
N MET A 48 19.99 18.89 4.94
CA MET A 48 20.44 20.16 5.53
C MET A 48 19.40 21.28 5.39
N ALA A 49 18.51 21.19 4.39
CA ALA A 49 17.50 22.20 4.11
C ALA A 49 16.16 21.94 4.82
N ALA A 50 15.74 20.69 4.93
CA ALA A 50 14.48 20.32 5.58
C ALA A 50 14.55 18.95 6.29
N PRO A 51 13.98 18.83 7.51
CA PRO A 51 13.82 17.54 8.19
C PRO A 51 13.04 16.52 7.37
N ARG A 52 13.42 15.24 7.48
CA ARG A 52 12.82 14.13 6.73
C ARG A 52 11.30 14.03 6.86
N VAL A 53 10.75 14.15 8.07
CA VAL A 53 9.30 14.06 8.30
C VAL A 53 8.54 15.13 7.52
N LEU A 54 9.09 16.34 7.43
CA LEU A 54 8.47 17.45 6.68
C LEU A 54 8.56 17.23 5.18
N ARG A 55 9.66 16.66 4.67
CA ARG A 55 9.78 16.31 3.24
C ARG A 55 8.80 15.21 2.84
N ILE A 56 8.65 14.18 3.67
CA ILE A 56 7.65 13.11 3.46
C ILE A 56 6.25 13.71 3.45
N ALA A 57 5.91 14.56 4.43
CA ALA A 57 4.63 15.23 4.47
C ALA A 57 4.36 16.08 3.22
N TYR A 58 5.36 16.87 2.80
CA TYR A 58 5.26 17.69 1.61
C TYR A 58 5.10 16.85 0.34
N ALA A 59 5.82 15.74 0.19
CA ALA A 59 5.68 14.82 -0.94
C ALA A 59 4.27 14.21 -1.02
N ILE A 60 3.71 13.82 0.13
CA ILE A 60 2.34 13.30 0.16
C ILE A 60 1.32 14.41 -0.13
N ALA A 61 1.45 15.58 0.49
CA ALA A 61 0.54 16.71 0.27
C ALA A 61 0.59 17.19 -1.19
N SER A 62 1.78 17.28 -1.78
CA SER A 62 1.97 17.64 -3.19
C SER A 62 1.36 16.59 -4.12
N LEU A 63 1.50 15.30 -3.81
CA LEU A 63 0.84 14.25 -4.57
C LEU A 63 -0.68 14.43 -4.48
N LEU A 64 -1.24 14.47 -3.28
CA LEU A 64 -2.70 14.56 -3.10
C LEU A 64 -3.29 15.82 -3.74
N GLY A 65 -2.63 16.98 -3.62
CA GLY A 65 -3.04 18.20 -4.33
C GLY A 65 -2.91 18.10 -5.86
N SER A 66 -1.92 17.35 -6.37
CA SER A 66 -1.82 17.08 -7.82
C SER A 66 -2.90 16.11 -8.33
N LEU A 67 -3.40 15.21 -7.48
CA LEU A 67 -4.47 14.28 -7.85
C LEU A 67 -5.82 14.97 -8.02
N GLU A 68 -6.06 16.10 -7.35
CA GLU A 68 -7.31 16.88 -7.44
C GLU A 68 -7.37 17.75 -8.70
N ALA A 69 -6.27 18.40 -9.08
CA ALA A 69 -6.27 19.39 -10.17
C ALA A 69 -4.95 19.51 -10.96
N GLY A 70 -4.04 18.54 -10.86
CA GLY A 70 -2.77 18.51 -11.61
C GLY A 70 -2.87 17.73 -12.92
N LYS A 71 -1.97 18.00 -13.88
CA LYS A 71 -1.84 17.22 -15.13
C LYS A 71 -1.21 15.85 -14.85
N ALA A 72 -1.32 14.90 -15.78
CA ALA A 72 -0.73 13.56 -15.64
C ALA A 72 0.78 13.60 -15.32
N THR A 73 1.54 14.48 -15.99
CA THR A 73 2.97 14.68 -15.75
C THR A 73 3.29 15.17 -14.33
N ASP A 74 2.49 16.11 -13.80
CA ASP A 74 2.63 16.60 -12.43
C ASP A 74 2.33 15.47 -11.42
N ARG A 75 1.26 14.69 -11.66
CA ARG A 75 0.88 13.56 -10.81
C ARG A 75 1.97 12.50 -10.74
N LEU A 76 2.51 12.09 -11.88
CA LEU A 76 3.60 11.10 -11.96
C LEU A 76 4.88 11.61 -11.30
N SER A 77 5.22 12.89 -11.50
CA SER A 77 6.39 13.48 -10.86
C SER A 77 6.25 13.55 -9.35
N ALA A 78 5.08 13.92 -8.84
CA ALA A 78 4.78 13.89 -7.40
C ALA A 78 4.80 12.45 -6.85
N LEU A 79 4.33 11.47 -7.61
CA LEU A 79 4.35 10.06 -7.23
C LEU A 79 5.79 9.51 -7.14
N ARG A 80 6.68 9.88 -8.08
CA ARG A 80 8.11 9.54 -8.01
C ARG A 80 8.76 10.15 -6.77
N ALA A 81 8.54 11.44 -6.53
CA ALA A 81 9.08 12.12 -5.36
C ALA A 81 8.60 11.48 -4.05
N LEU A 82 7.32 11.09 -3.98
CA LEU A 82 6.78 10.33 -2.85
C LEU A 82 7.50 8.99 -2.68
N LYS A 83 7.61 8.19 -3.75
CA LYS A 83 8.28 6.89 -3.74
C LYS A 83 9.68 7.04 -3.15
N ASP A 84 10.43 8.03 -3.59
CA ASP A 84 11.80 8.26 -3.13
C ASP A 84 11.82 8.65 -1.64
N GLU A 85 11.03 9.64 -1.20
CA GLU A 85 11.02 10.08 0.20
C GLU A 85 10.50 9.01 1.18
N VAL A 86 9.59 8.15 0.74
CA VAL A 86 8.86 7.25 1.64
C VAL A 86 9.43 5.83 1.58
N LEU A 87 9.75 5.33 0.38
CA LEU A 87 10.25 3.97 0.15
C LEU A 87 11.77 3.85 0.07
N LEU A 88 12.53 4.93 -0.14
CA LEU A 88 14.00 4.86 -0.05
C LEU A 88 14.54 5.40 1.28
N ALA A 89 13.83 6.32 1.93
CA ALA A 89 14.31 6.92 3.18
C ALA A 89 14.04 6.07 4.45
N ASN A 90 13.14 5.09 4.40
CA ASN A 90 12.58 4.49 5.61
C ASN A 90 13.24 3.18 6.06
N ASN A 91 14.29 3.29 6.87
CA ASN A 91 15.05 2.16 7.42
C ASN A 91 14.34 1.37 8.54
N ALA A 92 13.01 1.39 8.58
CA ALA A 92 12.21 0.77 9.65
C ALA A 92 11.87 -0.70 9.34
N TYR A 93 11.69 -1.51 10.39
CA TYR A 93 11.31 -2.93 10.30
C TYR A 93 10.00 -3.18 9.52
N LEU A 94 9.13 -2.17 9.42
CA LEU A 94 7.87 -2.20 8.68
C LEU A 94 7.80 -1.07 7.64
N GLN A 95 8.81 -0.94 6.79
CA GLN A 95 8.95 0.17 5.84
C GLN A 95 7.72 0.38 4.95
N LYS A 96 7.29 -0.64 4.19
CA LYS A 96 6.18 -0.56 3.25
C LYS A 96 4.86 -0.33 3.99
N ASN A 97 4.65 -1.02 5.11
CA ASN A 97 3.45 -0.81 5.93
C ASN A 97 3.39 0.58 6.57
N THR A 98 4.52 1.11 7.06
CA THR A 98 4.60 2.49 7.61
C THR A 98 4.19 3.50 6.54
N SER A 99 4.70 3.31 5.33
CA SER A 99 4.43 4.17 4.17
C SER A 99 2.94 4.20 3.82
N ARG A 100 2.29 3.02 3.79
CA ARG A 100 0.84 2.90 3.56
C ARG A 100 0.02 3.64 4.62
N VAL A 101 0.43 3.54 5.88
CA VAL A 101 -0.23 4.26 6.99
C VAL A 101 -0.02 5.77 6.88
N LEU A 102 1.19 6.25 6.57
CA LEU A 102 1.46 7.68 6.42
C LEU A 102 0.59 8.31 5.32
N LEU A 103 0.44 7.62 4.18
CA LEU A 103 -0.46 8.06 3.11
C LEU A 103 -1.92 8.11 3.58
N GLN A 104 -2.37 7.09 4.30
CA GLN A 104 -3.73 7.04 4.80
C GLN A 104 -4.01 8.14 5.83
N ILE A 105 -3.09 8.41 6.76
CA ILE A 105 -3.21 9.52 7.73
C ILE A 105 -3.27 10.87 7.01
N MET A 106 -2.41 11.09 6.01
CA MET A 106 -2.42 12.36 5.27
C MET A 106 -3.72 12.55 4.47
N LYS A 107 -4.28 11.48 3.90
CA LYS A 107 -5.60 11.55 3.24
C LYS A 107 -6.70 12.00 4.21
N GLU A 108 -6.72 11.47 5.43
CA GLU A 108 -7.68 11.94 6.43
C GLU A 108 -7.39 13.36 6.92
N LEU A 109 -6.12 13.75 7.03
CA LEU A 109 -5.72 15.11 7.45
C LEU A 109 -6.23 16.16 6.45
N ILE A 110 -6.13 15.88 5.14
CA ILE A 110 -6.65 16.75 4.08
C ILE A 110 -8.19 16.77 4.10
N ARG A 111 -8.86 15.63 4.37
CA ARG A 111 -10.32 15.58 4.46
C ARG A 111 -10.89 16.33 5.65
N SER A 112 -10.17 16.38 6.77
CA SER A 112 -10.61 17.06 8.00
C SER A 112 -10.22 18.54 8.06
N ARG A 113 -10.13 19.23 6.91
CA ARG A 113 -9.67 20.63 6.82
C ARG A 113 -10.48 21.61 7.68
N ASP A 114 -11.76 21.31 7.92
CA ASP A 114 -12.66 22.15 8.69
C ASP A 114 -12.55 21.96 10.22
N ASP A 115 -11.71 21.02 10.70
CA ASP A 115 -11.52 20.70 12.12
C ASP A 115 -10.03 20.68 12.50
N GLU A 116 -9.53 21.83 12.96
CA GLU A 116 -8.13 22.04 13.34
C GLU A 116 -7.67 21.08 14.46
N GLU A 117 -8.54 20.72 15.41
CA GLU A 117 -8.17 19.81 16.50
C GLU A 117 -7.92 18.40 15.96
N THR A 118 -8.81 17.93 15.07
CA THR A 118 -8.62 16.64 14.39
C THR A 118 -7.39 16.66 13.50
N GLN A 119 -7.12 17.76 12.78
CA GLN A 119 -5.90 17.89 11.98
C GLN A 119 -4.63 17.83 12.83
N LEU A 120 -4.60 18.46 14.01
CA LEU A 120 -3.47 18.40 14.93
C LEU A 120 -3.25 16.98 15.48
N ARG A 121 -4.32 16.25 15.82
CA ARG A 121 -4.25 14.83 16.22
C ARG A 121 -3.66 13.97 15.10
N LEU A 122 -4.08 14.18 13.86
CA LEU A 122 -3.58 13.46 12.70
C LEU A 122 -2.12 13.82 12.37
N ALA A 123 -1.74 15.11 12.49
CA ALA A 123 -0.36 15.55 12.33
C ALA A 123 0.58 14.91 13.37
N HIS A 124 0.11 14.82 14.62
CA HIS A 124 0.83 14.11 15.67
C HIS A 124 0.96 12.61 15.38
N ASP A 125 -0.14 11.94 15.01
CA ASP A 125 -0.14 10.52 14.62
C ASP A 125 0.82 10.26 13.44
N PHE A 126 0.83 11.14 12.44
CA PHE A 126 1.74 11.08 11.29
C PHE A 126 3.21 11.11 11.74
N ARG A 127 3.58 12.03 12.64
CA ARG A 127 4.94 12.13 13.16
C ARG A 127 5.33 10.91 13.99
N ILE A 128 4.45 10.38 14.84
CA ILE A 128 4.77 9.16 15.60
C ILE A 128 4.96 7.98 14.64
N VAL A 129 4.09 7.80 13.64
CA VAL A 129 4.19 6.71 12.66
C VAL A 129 5.47 6.82 11.83
N SER A 130 5.92 8.03 11.50
CA SER A 130 7.17 8.24 10.74
C SER A 130 8.41 7.64 11.42
N SER A 131 8.35 7.35 12.73
CA SER A 131 9.40 6.65 13.45
C SER A 131 9.51 5.16 13.10
N GLY A 132 8.51 4.59 12.41
CA GLY A 132 8.51 3.19 11.96
C GLY A 132 8.44 2.14 13.06
N LYS A 133 8.03 2.50 14.29
CA LYS A 133 7.90 1.56 15.41
C LYS A 133 6.79 0.52 15.13
N PRO A 134 7.08 -0.80 15.09
CA PRO A 134 6.10 -1.80 14.65
C PRO A 134 4.77 -1.77 15.41
N ARG A 135 4.80 -1.50 16.72
CA ARG A 135 3.57 -1.42 17.54
C ARG A 135 2.67 -0.26 17.12
N VAL A 136 3.25 0.91 16.85
CA VAL A 136 2.49 2.11 16.43
C VAL A 136 1.92 1.89 15.04
N VAL A 137 2.76 1.43 14.11
CA VAL A 137 2.34 1.16 12.72
C VAL A 137 1.20 0.15 12.70
N ARG A 138 1.29 -0.95 13.46
CA ARG A 138 0.23 -1.95 13.57
C ARG A 138 -1.06 -1.42 14.19
N ALA A 139 -0.97 -0.55 15.18
CA ALA A 139 -2.15 0.07 15.79
C ALA A 139 -2.88 0.97 14.77
N GLU A 140 -2.14 1.74 13.96
CA GLU A 140 -2.72 2.56 12.91
C GLU A 140 -3.22 1.74 11.72
N LEU A 141 -2.53 0.66 11.33
CA LEU A 141 -3.07 -0.30 10.36
C LEU A 141 -4.43 -0.84 10.82
N ASP A 142 -4.56 -1.18 12.10
CA ASP A 142 -5.83 -1.67 12.67
C ASP A 142 -6.92 -0.60 12.63
N LYS A 143 -6.58 0.64 13.06
CA LYS A 143 -7.46 1.82 13.05
C LYS A 143 -8.03 2.11 11.66
N TYR A 144 -7.21 1.98 10.60
CA TYR A 144 -7.64 2.21 9.22
C TYR A 144 -8.07 0.95 8.48
N HIS A 145 -8.23 -0.18 9.18
CA HIS A 145 -8.64 -1.46 8.61
C HIS A 145 -7.75 -1.92 7.44
N LEU A 146 -6.44 -1.67 7.53
CA LEU A 146 -5.44 -2.14 6.59
C LEU A 146 -4.77 -3.41 7.13
N LEU A 147 -4.69 -4.47 6.33
CA LEU A 147 -3.94 -5.67 6.69
C LEU A 147 -2.41 -5.41 6.60
N GLU A 148 -1.65 -5.94 7.56
CA GLU A 148 -0.19 -5.96 7.51
C GLU A 148 0.28 -6.83 6.33
N MET A 149 0.96 -6.21 5.36
CA MET A 149 1.54 -6.91 4.20
C MET A 149 2.96 -7.39 4.52
N PRO A 150 3.47 -8.46 3.88
CA PRO A 150 4.88 -8.83 4.04
C PRO A 150 5.79 -7.72 3.47
N GLU A 151 6.89 -7.41 4.17
CA GLU A 151 7.85 -6.39 3.73
C GLU A 151 8.64 -6.81 2.48
N GLU A 152 8.78 -8.13 2.25
CA GLU A 152 9.29 -8.69 0.99
C GLU A 152 8.38 -8.39 -0.21
N TRP A 153 7.12 -8.00 0.06
CA TRP A 153 6.11 -7.65 -0.95
C TRP A 153 5.81 -8.78 -1.95
N ASN A 154 5.84 -10.00 -1.43
CA ASN A 154 5.59 -11.25 -2.15
C ASN A 154 4.17 -11.78 -1.95
N GLN A 155 3.26 -11.01 -1.35
CA GLN A 155 1.87 -11.42 -1.21
C GLN A 155 1.16 -11.54 -2.56
N LEU A 156 0.19 -12.45 -2.65
CA LEU A 156 -0.73 -12.53 -3.78
C LEU A 156 -2.00 -11.74 -3.44
N ALA A 157 -1.93 -10.44 -3.70
CA ALA A 157 -3.03 -9.50 -3.57
C ALA A 157 -3.33 -8.87 -4.93
N PHE A 158 -4.58 -8.98 -5.39
CA PHE A 158 -4.93 -8.64 -6.76
C PHE A 158 -6.35 -8.11 -6.91
N ASP A 159 -6.60 -7.46 -8.05
CA ASP A 159 -7.94 -7.15 -8.55
C ASP A 159 -7.90 -7.18 -10.08
N HIS A 160 -8.68 -8.07 -10.69
CA HIS A 160 -8.68 -8.27 -12.15
C HIS A 160 -9.74 -7.46 -12.89
N HIS A 161 -10.55 -6.64 -12.22
CA HIS A 161 -11.54 -5.82 -12.89
C HIS A 161 -11.82 -4.53 -12.10
N VAL A 162 -11.17 -3.44 -12.50
CA VAL A 162 -11.31 -2.11 -11.87
C VAL A 162 -11.44 -1.02 -12.93
N HIS A 163 -12.11 0.07 -12.59
CA HIS A 163 -12.33 1.21 -13.49
C HIS A 163 -11.73 2.50 -12.92
N ASP A 164 -11.13 3.30 -13.81
CA ASP A 164 -10.62 4.64 -13.54
C ASP A 164 -11.58 5.73 -14.06
N ALA A 165 -11.18 7.00 -13.94
CA ALA A 165 -11.94 8.16 -14.38
C ALA A 165 -12.21 8.21 -15.90
N ASN A 166 -11.46 7.48 -16.73
CA ASN A 166 -11.65 7.48 -18.18
C ASN A 166 -12.74 6.48 -18.63
N THR A 167 -13.31 5.72 -17.69
CA THR A 167 -14.52 4.91 -17.90
C THR A 167 -15.63 5.35 -16.98
N LYS A 168 -15.97 4.57 -15.95
CA LYS A 168 -17.04 4.85 -14.96
C LYS A 168 -16.51 5.04 -13.53
N GLY A 169 -15.19 5.01 -13.34
CA GLY A 169 -14.54 5.29 -12.07
C GLY A 169 -14.51 6.79 -11.78
N ARG A 170 -14.08 7.18 -10.58
CA ARG A 170 -13.94 8.62 -10.21
C ARG A 170 -12.49 9.11 -10.13
N LYS A 171 -11.51 8.20 -10.20
CA LYS A 171 -10.12 8.46 -9.84
C LYS A 171 -9.27 8.40 -11.09
N SER A 172 -8.37 9.36 -11.28
CA SER A 172 -7.34 9.30 -12.32
C SER A 172 -6.50 8.01 -12.19
N PRO A 173 -5.83 7.57 -13.28
CA PRO A 173 -4.98 6.39 -13.24
C PRO A 173 -3.97 6.42 -12.08
N THR A 174 -3.25 7.53 -11.91
CA THR A 174 -2.28 7.69 -10.81
C THR A 174 -2.92 7.55 -9.43
N HIS A 175 -4.10 8.15 -9.22
CA HIS A 175 -4.82 8.06 -7.94
C HIS A 175 -5.28 6.62 -7.69
N LEU A 176 -5.80 5.93 -8.71
CA LEU A 176 -6.25 4.55 -8.59
C LEU A 176 -5.10 3.62 -8.15
N VAL A 177 -3.93 3.73 -8.78
CA VAL A 177 -2.75 2.92 -8.46
C VAL A 177 -2.26 3.21 -7.03
N MET A 178 -2.21 4.48 -6.62
CA MET A 178 -1.86 4.85 -5.23
C MET A 178 -2.81 4.19 -4.22
N ASP A 179 -4.12 4.23 -4.46
CA ASP A 179 -5.10 3.64 -3.55
C ASP A 179 -5.03 2.11 -3.52
N ALA A 180 -4.75 1.46 -4.65
CA ALA A 180 -4.52 0.02 -4.74
C ALA A 180 -3.27 -0.37 -3.92
N TRP A 181 -2.21 0.41 -4.04
CA TRP A 181 -0.97 0.21 -3.28
C TRP A 181 -1.17 0.39 -1.77
N ILE A 182 -1.92 1.41 -1.33
CA ILE A 182 -2.28 1.61 0.08
C ILE A 182 -3.02 0.39 0.64
N LYS A 183 -3.89 -0.25 -0.14
CA LYS A 183 -4.58 -1.48 0.26
C LYS A 183 -3.70 -2.73 0.26
N GLY A 184 -2.53 -2.66 -0.38
CA GLY A 184 -1.58 -3.78 -0.49
C GLY A 184 -1.77 -4.64 -1.74
N VAL A 185 -2.58 -4.16 -2.71
CA VAL A 185 -2.75 -4.80 -4.02
C VAL A 185 -1.42 -4.74 -4.78
N ARG A 186 -1.05 -5.85 -5.42
CA ARG A 186 0.17 -6.00 -6.21
C ARG A 186 -0.11 -6.20 -7.70
N PHE A 187 -1.21 -6.87 -8.03
CA PHE A 187 -1.63 -7.11 -9.42
C PHE A 187 -2.96 -6.41 -9.69
N LEU A 188 -2.99 -5.50 -10.64
CA LEU A 188 -4.17 -4.69 -10.95
C LEU A 188 -4.47 -4.74 -12.44
N THR A 189 -5.69 -5.13 -12.82
CA THR A 189 -6.18 -4.98 -14.19
C THR A 189 -7.19 -3.83 -14.24
N VAL A 190 -6.89 -2.80 -15.04
CA VAL A 190 -7.80 -1.68 -15.28
C VAL A 190 -8.49 -1.89 -16.62
N VAL A 191 -9.82 -1.86 -16.62
CA VAL A 191 -10.66 -2.21 -17.77
C VAL A 191 -11.27 -0.95 -18.38
N TYR A 192 -10.97 -0.74 -19.67
CA TYR A 192 -11.47 0.35 -20.50
C TYR A 192 -12.57 -0.13 -21.45
N TYR A 193 -13.52 0.74 -21.80
CA TYR A 193 -14.62 0.40 -22.71
C TYR A 193 -14.26 0.72 -24.15
N ASN A 194 -14.24 -0.32 -25.00
CA ASN A 194 -14.03 -0.32 -26.45
C ASN A 194 -12.71 0.26 -26.97
N TYR A 195 -12.08 1.22 -26.29
CA TYR A 195 -10.81 1.83 -26.65
C TYR A 195 -10.06 2.37 -25.41
N VAL A 196 -8.77 2.66 -25.57
CA VAL A 196 -7.94 3.36 -24.59
C VAL A 196 -7.05 4.40 -25.28
N ASP A 197 -6.93 5.59 -24.69
CA ASP A 197 -6.02 6.62 -25.17
C ASP A 197 -4.57 6.31 -24.74
N ALA A 198 -3.60 6.60 -25.62
CA ALA A 198 -2.19 6.32 -25.35
C ALA A 198 -1.69 7.06 -24.09
N GLU A 199 -2.09 8.32 -23.90
CA GLU A 199 -1.70 9.12 -22.72
C GLU A 199 -2.22 8.52 -21.40
N VAL A 200 -3.44 7.96 -21.41
CA VAL A 200 -4.06 7.30 -20.25
C VAL A 200 -3.33 6.02 -19.92
N ALA A 201 -3.01 5.22 -20.94
CA ALA A 201 -2.25 3.99 -20.78
C ALA A 201 -0.82 4.25 -20.28
N GLU A 202 -0.14 5.27 -20.82
CA GLU A 202 1.17 5.70 -20.36
C GLU A 202 1.15 6.12 -18.88
N GLU A 203 0.19 6.96 -18.48
CA GLU A 203 0.05 7.37 -17.08
C GLU A 203 -0.15 6.16 -16.17
N LEU A 204 -1.04 5.26 -16.56
CA LEU A 204 -1.36 4.07 -15.77
C LEU A 204 -0.12 3.17 -15.59
N LEU A 205 0.54 2.79 -16.69
CA LEU A 205 1.70 1.90 -16.67
C LEU A 205 2.88 2.53 -15.92
N GLU A 206 3.12 3.83 -16.13
CA GLU A 206 4.19 4.55 -15.43
C GLU A 206 3.91 4.64 -13.92
N ALA A 207 2.67 4.90 -13.51
CA ALA A 207 2.31 4.87 -12.09
C ALA A 207 2.55 3.48 -11.46
N GLY A 208 2.23 2.40 -12.19
CA GLY A 208 2.52 1.03 -11.76
C GLY A 208 4.00 0.74 -11.59
N ARG A 209 4.81 1.16 -12.57
CA ARG A 209 6.28 1.05 -12.53
C ARG A 209 6.89 1.82 -11.37
N ILE A 210 6.37 3.02 -11.06
CA ILE A 210 6.83 3.82 -9.93
C ILE A 210 6.58 3.08 -8.62
N LEU A 211 5.38 2.52 -8.40
CA LEU A 211 5.02 1.87 -7.13
C LEU A 211 5.34 0.36 -7.03
N ASP A 212 6.03 -0.21 -8.03
CA ASP A 212 6.36 -1.64 -8.10
C ASP A 212 5.09 -2.51 -8.07
N MET A 213 4.10 -2.11 -8.87
CA MET A 213 2.83 -2.82 -9.08
C MET A 213 2.76 -3.38 -10.50
N HIS A 214 2.24 -4.60 -10.63
CA HIS A 214 1.98 -5.21 -11.93
C HIS A 214 0.62 -4.75 -12.43
N ILE A 215 0.62 -3.89 -13.45
CA ILE A 215 -0.61 -3.39 -14.05
C ILE A 215 -0.85 -4.05 -15.40
N ARG A 216 -2.12 -4.38 -15.67
CA ARG A 216 -2.62 -4.82 -16.97
C ARG A 216 -3.71 -3.88 -17.45
N ILE A 217 -3.72 -3.64 -18.75
CA ILE A 217 -4.76 -2.88 -19.44
C ILE A 217 -5.66 -3.89 -20.13
N GLY A 218 -6.94 -3.90 -19.76
CA GLY A 218 -7.98 -4.67 -20.42
C GLY A 218 -8.89 -3.74 -21.22
N ILE A 219 -9.32 -4.16 -22.41
CA ILE A 219 -10.31 -3.46 -23.22
C ILE A 219 -11.54 -4.35 -23.31
N GLU A 220 -12.62 -3.94 -22.64
CA GLU A 220 -13.91 -4.61 -22.72
C GLU A 220 -14.58 -4.25 -24.04
N VAL A 221 -14.74 -5.25 -24.89
CA VAL A 221 -15.40 -5.16 -26.20
C VAL A 221 -16.70 -5.94 -26.19
N SER A 222 -17.69 -5.42 -26.90
CA SER A 222 -19.00 -6.07 -27.05
C SER A 222 -19.09 -6.79 -28.39
N SER A 223 -19.66 -8.00 -28.39
CA SER A 223 -19.87 -8.81 -29.59
C SER A 223 -21.28 -9.39 -29.62
N ARG A 224 -21.87 -9.48 -30.81
CA ARG A 224 -23.23 -9.99 -30.99
C ARG A 224 -23.26 -11.49 -30.73
N PHE A 225 -24.20 -11.92 -29.89
CA PHE A 225 -24.44 -13.34 -29.63
C PHE A 225 -25.95 -13.56 -29.44
N ARG A 226 -26.57 -14.22 -30.42
CA ARG A 226 -28.02 -14.41 -30.48
C ARG A 226 -28.73 -13.04 -30.32
N GLY A 227 -29.72 -12.94 -29.45
CA GLY A 227 -30.47 -11.71 -29.17
C GLY A 227 -29.81 -10.73 -28.19
N LYS A 228 -28.52 -10.87 -27.86
CA LYS A 228 -27.82 -10.02 -26.88
C LYS A 228 -26.37 -9.72 -27.24
N TYR A 229 -25.77 -8.79 -26.50
CA TYR A 229 -24.33 -8.53 -26.56
C TYR A 229 -23.57 -9.28 -25.44
N VAL A 230 -22.53 -10.01 -25.83
CA VAL A 230 -21.55 -10.62 -24.92
C VAL A 230 -20.37 -9.67 -24.75
N ARG A 231 -19.84 -9.60 -23.53
CA ARG A 231 -18.66 -8.77 -23.20
C ARG A 231 -17.44 -9.64 -23.03
N VAL A 232 -16.36 -9.28 -23.73
CA VAL A 232 -15.06 -9.93 -23.63
C VAL A 232 -14.01 -8.88 -23.32
N ILE A 233 -13.18 -9.13 -22.31
CA ILE A 233 -12.06 -8.26 -21.96
C ILE A 233 -10.83 -8.77 -22.72
N TRP A 234 -10.34 -7.97 -23.66
CA TRP A 234 -9.10 -8.21 -24.38
C TRP A 234 -7.91 -7.59 -23.63
N GLU A 235 -6.93 -8.42 -23.27
CA GLU A 235 -5.63 -8.03 -22.71
C GLU A 235 -4.55 -8.34 -23.77
N PRO A 236 -4.09 -7.35 -24.58
CA PRO A 236 -3.18 -7.59 -25.72
C PRO A 236 -1.83 -8.24 -25.33
N GLN A 237 -1.23 -7.78 -24.22
CA GLN A 237 -0.03 -8.36 -23.61
C GLN A 237 0.19 -7.75 -22.21
N SER A 238 0.94 -8.44 -21.35
CA SER A 238 1.46 -7.87 -20.10
C SER A 238 2.68 -6.98 -20.37
N TYR A 239 2.50 -5.86 -21.07
CA TYR A 239 3.55 -4.85 -21.19
C TYR A 239 3.86 -4.27 -19.81
N THR A 240 5.12 -4.31 -19.43
CA THR A 240 5.61 -3.67 -18.20
C THR A 240 6.19 -2.28 -18.47
N ASP A 241 6.48 -1.96 -19.73
CA ASP A 241 7.08 -0.71 -20.16
C ASP A 241 6.06 0.18 -20.93
N PRO A 242 5.88 1.45 -20.52
CA PRO A 242 4.98 2.38 -21.19
C PRO A 242 5.32 2.63 -22.67
N LYS A 243 6.61 2.69 -23.04
CA LYS A 243 7.02 3.04 -24.42
C LYS A 243 6.65 1.93 -25.39
N SER A 244 6.89 0.68 -24.99
CA SER A 244 6.50 -0.49 -25.79
C SER A 244 4.99 -0.56 -26.01
N PHE A 245 4.18 -0.24 -24.99
CA PHE A 245 2.72 -0.22 -25.13
C PHE A 245 2.25 0.89 -26.07
N ARG A 246 2.87 2.07 -26.01
CA ARG A 246 2.57 3.16 -26.94
C ARG A 246 2.89 2.78 -28.38
N ALA A 247 4.06 2.19 -28.62
CA ALA A 247 4.44 1.72 -29.94
C ALA A 247 3.40 0.74 -30.51
N PHE A 248 2.88 -0.18 -29.69
CA PHE A 248 1.80 -1.08 -30.05
C PHE A 248 0.49 -0.35 -30.40
N LEU A 249 0.06 0.63 -29.60
CA LEU A 249 -1.13 1.44 -29.92
C LEU A 249 -0.97 2.28 -31.20
N ASP A 250 0.26 2.63 -31.53
CA ASP A 250 0.60 3.39 -32.73
C ASP A 250 0.61 2.53 -34.01
N GLU A 251 0.62 1.20 -33.92
CA GLU A 251 0.52 0.33 -35.09
C GLU A 251 -0.78 0.58 -35.86
N GLN A 252 -0.68 0.71 -37.18
CA GLN A 252 -1.82 1.04 -38.06
C GLN A 252 -3.07 0.17 -37.83
N PRO A 253 -2.99 -1.18 -37.76
CA PRO A 253 -4.18 -2.00 -37.52
C PRO A 253 -4.80 -1.78 -36.14
N VAL A 254 -3.99 -1.57 -35.10
CA VAL A 254 -4.45 -1.32 -33.72
C VAL A 254 -5.11 0.05 -33.63
N ARG A 255 -4.49 1.08 -34.24
CA ARG A 255 -5.04 2.43 -34.30
C ARG A 255 -6.38 2.49 -35.00
N ALA A 256 -6.54 1.74 -36.11
CA ALA A 256 -7.80 1.62 -36.81
C ALA A 256 -8.87 0.97 -35.92
N PHE A 257 -8.51 -0.09 -35.20
CA PHE A 257 -9.40 -0.74 -34.23
C PHE A 257 -9.83 0.21 -33.10
N MET A 258 -8.91 0.99 -32.53
CA MET A 258 -9.25 1.99 -31.50
C MET A 258 -10.23 3.05 -32.03
N LYS A 259 -10.12 3.44 -33.31
CA LYS A 259 -11.07 4.35 -33.95
C LYS A 259 -12.46 3.72 -34.10
N GLU A 260 -12.55 2.46 -34.50
CA GLU A 260 -13.81 1.70 -34.52
C GLU A 260 -14.43 1.63 -33.11
N GLY A 261 -13.61 1.35 -32.09
CA GLY A 261 -14.03 1.31 -30.69
C GLY A 261 -14.63 2.64 -30.19
N ARG A 262 -14.08 3.79 -30.62
CA ARG A 262 -14.67 5.11 -30.30
C ARG A 262 -16.08 5.28 -30.87
N LEU A 263 -16.33 4.76 -32.09
CA LEU A 263 -17.67 4.80 -32.69
C LEU A 263 -18.67 3.95 -31.90
N VAL A 264 -18.23 2.77 -31.42
CA VAL A 264 -19.04 1.92 -30.53
C VAL A 264 -19.37 2.64 -29.23
N SER A 265 -18.38 3.25 -28.58
CA SER A 265 -18.62 4.01 -27.35
C SER A 265 -19.57 5.18 -27.59
N ALA A 266 -19.43 5.94 -28.68
CA ALA A 266 -20.35 7.03 -29.01
C ALA A 266 -21.80 6.53 -29.23
N TYR A 267 -21.96 5.42 -29.95
CA TYR A 267 -23.27 4.78 -30.15
C TYR A 267 -23.91 4.37 -28.82
N GLN A 268 -23.17 3.69 -27.93
CA GLN A 268 -23.67 3.26 -26.63
C GLN A 268 -23.97 4.44 -25.68
N GLN A 269 -23.18 5.52 -25.77
CA GLN A 269 -23.36 6.72 -24.95
C GLN A 269 -24.59 7.54 -25.34
N LYS A 270 -25.08 7.44 -26.59
CA LYS A 270 -26.31 8.12 -27.05
C LYS A 270 -27.49 7.86 -26.11
N TYR A 271 -27.65 6.62 -25.65
CA TYR A 271 -28.68 6.25 -24.68
C TYR A 271 -28.60 7.05 -23.37
N VAL A 272 -27.39 7.37 -22.87
CA VAL A 272 -27.23 8.11 -21.60
C VAL A 272 -27.79 9.53 -21.72
N PHE A 273 -27.56 10.17 -22.86
CA PHE A 273 -28.08 11.52 -23.13
C PHE A 273 -29.59 11.49 -23.37
N GLU A 274 -30.11 10.50 -24.09
CA GLU A 274 -31.54 10.31 -24.26
C GLU A 274 -32.25 10.01 -22.94
N ALA A 275 -31.64 9.22 -22.05
CA ALA A 275 -32.14 8.94 -20.72
C ALA A 275 -32.16 10.19 -19.81
N LEU A 276 -31.20 11.11 -19.98
CA LEU A 276 -31.21 12.41 -19.30
C LEU A 276 -32.43 13.24 -19.73
N LEU A 277 -32.71 13.31 -21.04
CA LEU A 277 -33.87 14.03 -21.56
C LEU A 277 -35.19 13.38 -21.09
N ALA A 278 -35.28 12.04 -21.13
CA ALA A 278 -36.43 11.31 -20.61
C ALA A 278 -36.63 11.54 -19.11
N PHE A 279 -35.52 11.64 -18.34
CA PHE A 279 -35.57 11.98 -16.93
C PHE A 279 -36.16 13.36 -16.69
N ASN A 280 -35.70 14.39 -17.40
CA ASN A 280 -36.23 15.76 -17.28
C ASN A 280 -37.72 15.85 -17.62
N ARG A 281 -38.16 15.12 -18.66
CA ARG A 281 -39.54 15.11 -19.16
C ARG A 281 -40.50 14.38 -18.23
N THR A 282 -40.13 13.19 -17.74
CA THR A 282 -41.06 12.26 -17.10
C THR A 282 -40.68 11.99 -15.64
N HIS A 283 -39.44 11.54 -15.40
CA HIS A 283 -39.04 11.00 -14.10
C HIS A 283 -38.79 12.06 -13.03
N ARG A 284 -38.44 13.29 -13.43
CA ARG A 284 -38.27 14.44 -12.51
C ARG A 284 -39.57 14.73 -11.76
N SER A 285 -40.70 14.72 -12.46
CA SER A 285 -42.04 14.90 -11.89
C SER A 285 -42.42 13.75 -10.96
N ALA A 286 -42.14 12.51 -11.37
CA ALA A 286 -42.40 11.32 -10.56
C ALA A 286 -41.57 11.29 -9.27
N LEU A 287 -40.32 11.75 -9.33
CA LEU A 287 -39.44 11.87 -8.17
C LEU A 287 -39.95 12.94 -7.20
N ALA A 288 -40.46 14.06 -7.72
CA ALA A 288 -41.08 15.11 -6.91
C ALA A 288 -42.33 14.61 -6.19
N GLU A 289 -43.16 13.79 -6.83
CA GLU A 289 -44.34 13.18 -6.22
C GLU A 289 -43.97 12.13 -5.15
N GLU A 290 -43.00 11.25 -5.44
CA GLU A 290 -42.63 10.15 -4.55
C GLU A 290 -41.89 10.62 -3.29
N TYR A 291 -40.97 11.58 -3.43
CA TYR A 291 -40.09 11.99 -2.32
C TYR A 291 -40.35 13.42 -1.82
N GLY A 292 -41.16 14.22 -2.53
CA GLY A 292 -41.36 15.64 -2.24
C GLY A 292 -40.15 16.50 -2.56
N LEU A 293 -39.33 16.09 -3.53
CA LEU A 293 -38.10 16.76 -3.94
C LEU A 293 -38.26 17.33 -5.35
N ASP A 294 -38.50 18.64 -5.45
CA ASP A 294 -38.54 19.33 -6.73
C ASP A 294 -37.11 19.73 -7.16
N LEU A 295 -36.66 19.12 -8.26
CA LEU A 295 -35.34 19.31 -8.84
C LEU A 295 -35.43 20.23 -10.06
N ASP A 296 -34.43 21.08 -10.23
CA ASP A 296 -34.30 21.88 -11.45
C ASP A 296 -34.02 20.98 -12.65
N GLU A 297 -34.29 21.49 -13.86
CA GLU A 297 -33.99 20.78 -15.10
C GLU A 297 -32.48 20.57 -15.24
N LEU A 298 -32.09 19.34 -15.56
CA LEU A 298 -30.69 18.96 -15.68
C LEU A 298 -30.14 19.34 -17.06
N ASP A 299 -29.09 20.16 -17.11
CA ASP A 299 -28.46 20.58 -18.36
C ASP A 299 -27.46 19.53 -18.89
N GLU A 300 -27.48 19.33 -20.22
CA GLU A 300 -26.63 18.36 -20.91
C GLU A 300 -25.14 18.75 -20.94
N LYS A 301 -24.83 20.04 -21.10
CA LYS A 301 -23.44 20.55 -21.13
C LYS A 301 -22.82 20.53 -19.74
N GLU A 302 -23.60 20.85 -18.72
CA GLU A 302 -23.19 20.71 -17.32
C GLU A 302 -22.94 19.23 -16.98
N PHE A 303 -23.78 18.31 -17.47
CA PHE A 303 -23.54 16.87 -17.32
C PHE A 303 -22.24 16.43 -18.01
N ALA A 304 -21.99 16.87 -19.25
CA ALA A 304 -20.74 16.56 -19.96
C ALA A 304 -19.51 17.10 -19.20
N THR A 305 -19.62 18.31 -18.62
CA THR A 305 -18.58 18.91 -17.79
C THR A 305 -18.37 18.13 -16.48
N PHE A 306 -19.44 17.63 -15.87
CA PHE A 306 -19.40 16.79 -14.68
C PHE A 306 -18.68 15.45 -14.93
N VAL A 307 -18.87 14.85 -16.11
CA VAL A 307 -18.17 13.62 -16.51
C VAL A 307 -16.67 13.88 -16.75
N GLY A 308 -16.32 15.04 -17.31
CA GLY A 308 -14.92 15.43 -17.54
C GLY A 308 -14.24 14.59 -18.63
N THR A 309 -13.15 13.92 -18.30
CA THR A 309 -12.39 13.06 -19.25
C THR A 309 -12.96 11.64 -19.37
N GLY A 310 -14.03 11.32 -18.64
CA GLY A 310 -14.65 9.99 -18.60
C GLY A 310 -15.59 9.72 -19.76
N GLN A 311 -15.94 8.44 -19.93
CA GLN A 311 -17.01 8.04 -20.83
C GLN A 311 -18.38 8.18 -20.11
N PRO A 312 -19.35 8.96 -20.65
CA PRO A 312 -20.69 9.05 -20.09
C PRO A 312 -21.30 7.68 -19.81
N SER A 313 -21.91 7.53 -18.64
CA SER A 313 -22.53 6.27 -18.21
C SER A 313 -23.75 6.55 -17.34
N LEU A 314 -24.65 5.57 -17.19
CA LEU A 314 -25.80 5.71 -16.29
C LEU A 314 -25.40 5.96 -14.83
N LEU A 315 -24.22 5.49 -14.43
CA LEU A 315 -23.67 5.77 -13.10
C LEU A 315 -23.30 7.25 -12.95
N HIS A 316 -22.73 7.87 -14.00
CA HIS A 316 -22.46 9.30 -14.00
C HIS A 316 -23.77 10.09 -13.94
N LEU A 317 -24.77 9.70 -14.74
CA LEU A 317 -26.07 10.39 -14.77
C LEU A 317 -26.77 10.31 -13.40
N ALA A 318 -26.82 9.12 -12.79
CA ALA A 318 -27.38 8.94 -11.45
C ALA A 318 -26.69 9.81 -10.39
N LYS A 319 -25.37 9.98 -10.49
CA LYS A 319 -24.64 10.87 -9.59
C LYS A 319 -24.87 12.34 -9.84
N TYR A 320 -24.99 12.72 -11.10
CA TYR A 320 -25.30 14.09 -11.48
C TYR A 320 -26.67 14.48 -10.91
N ILE A 321 -27.67 13.60 -11.06
CA ILE A 321 -28.99 13.73 -10.40
C ILE A 321 -28.80 13.85 -8.88
N GLN A 322 -28.04 12.94 -8.25
CA GLN A 322 -27.83 12.95 -6.80
C GLN A 322 -27.15 14.25 -6.31
N SER A 323 -26.20 14.81 -7.06
CA SER A 323 -25.58 16.08 -6.71
C SER A 323 -26.57 17.25 -6.74
N GLY A 324 -27.49 17.27 -7.72
CA GLY A 324 -28.60 18.23 -7.76
C GLY A 324 -29.59 18.03 -6.61
N MET A 325 -29.80 16.79 -6.16
CA MET A 325 -30.67 16.47 -5.03
C MET A 325 -30.11 16.91 -3.67
N GLN A 326 -28.78 16.95 -3.50
CA GLN A 326 -28.16 17.08 -2.19
C GLN A 326 -28.53 18.37 -1.42
N PRO A 327 -28.63 19.56 -2.05
CA PRO A 327 -29.13 20.77 -1.39
C PRO A 327 -30.58 20.63 -0.90
N LYS A 328 -31.46 20.06 -1.75
CA LYS A 328 -32.88 19.86 -1.44
C LYS A 328 -33.07 18.83 -0.32
N LEU A 329 -32.28 17.76 -0.32
CA LEU A 329 -32.23 16.76 0.75
C LEU A 329 -31.85 17.39 2.10
N LYS A 330 -30.83 18.26 2.12
CA LYS A 330 -30.43 19.00 3.33
C LYS A 330 -31.53 19.95 3.82
N GLN A 331 -32.21 20.64 2.91
CA GLN A 331 -33.33 21.53 3.25
C GLN A 331 -34.52 20.75 3.83
N ALA A 332 -34.87 19.61 3.22
CA ALA A 332 -35.92 18.72 3.71
C ALA A 332 -35.59 18.21 5.13
N ALA A 333 -34.34 17.76 5.37
CA ALA A 333 -33.90 17.32 6.69
C ALA A 333 -33.95 18.42 7.76
N ARG A 334 -33.56 19.66 7.41
CA ARG A 334 -33.68 20.82 8.33
C ARG A 334 -35.12 21.11 8.71
N THR A 335 -36.03 21.09 7.75
CA THR A 335 -37.46 21.34 7.96
C THR A 335 -38.05 20.25 8.87
N MET A 336 -37.73 18.99 8.60
CA MET A 336 -38.15 17.87 9.45
C MET A 336 -37.53 17.95 10.86
N GLY A 337 -36.30 18.43 10.99
CA GLY A 337 -35.62 18.62 12.27
C GLY A 337 -36.29 19.68 13.15
N GLN A 338 -36.77 20.79 12.56
CA GLN A 338 -37.56 21.80 13.25
C GLN A 338 -38.89 21.24 13.76
N GLU A 339 -39.61 20.50 12.89
CA GLU A 339 -40.87 19.83 13.26
C GLU A 339 -40.66 18.76 14.35
N TYR A 340 -39.54 18.04 14.29
CA TYR A 340 -39.22 16.97 15.24
C TYR A 340 -39.15 17.46 16.70
N GLN A 341 -38.70 18.70 16.92
CA GLN A 341 -38.56 19.26 18.27
C GLN A 341 -39.91 19.41 18.99
N THR A 342 -40.96 19.82 18.27
CA THR A 342 -42.30 20.08 18.82
C THR A 342 -43.31 18.96 18.55
N ALA A 343 -42.92 17.94 17.78
CA ALA A 343 -43.79 16.82 17.38
C ALA A 343 -44.07 15.78 18.48
N THR A 344 -45.25 15.14 18.40
CA THR A 344 -45.64 13.98 19.21
C THR A 344 -44.78 12.75 18.89
N LEU A 345 -44.76 11.74 19.78
CA LEU A 345 -43.97 10.52 19.63
C LEU A 345 -44.24 9.77 18.31
N ASP A 346 -45.51 9.66 17.90
CA ASP A 346 -45.88 8.99 16.64
C ASP A 346 -45.44 9.79 15.42
N ARG A 347 -45.54 11.12 15.50
CA ARG A 347 -45.06 12.00 14.43
C ARG A 347 -43.54 11.98 14.31
N ARG A 348 -42.81 11.91 15.42
CA ARG A 348 -41.35 11.70 15.44
C ARG A 348 -40.94 10.39 14.77
N LYS A 349 -41.68 9.29 15.00
CA LYS A 349 -41.44 8.02 14.29
C LYS A 349 -41.66 8.15 12.78
N ALA A 350 -42.75 8.81 12.36
CA ALA A 350 -43.03 9.05 10.94
C ALA A 350 -41.94 9.90 10.26
N LEU A 351 -41.48 10.98 10.92
CA LEU A 351 -40.37 11.82 10.43
C LEU A 351 -39.06 11.03 10.33
N GLN A 352 -38.77 10.15 11.30
CA GLN A 352 -37.59 9.29 11.25
C GLN A 352 -37.66 8.29 10.09
N GLN A 353 -38.82 7.68 9.86
CA GLN A 353 -39.03 6.78 8.70
C GLN A 353 -38.84 7.52 7.38
N ARG A 354 -39.39 8.74 7.26
CA ARG A 354 -39.21 9.58 6.07
C ARG A 354 -37.74 9.97 5.86
N LEU A 355 -37.03 10.34 6.92
CA LEU A 355 -35.59 10.62 6.87
C LEU A 355 -34.80 9.38 6.41
N ASN A 356 -35.13 8.20 6.92
CA ASN A 356 -34.49 6.95 6.54
C ASN A 356 -34.73 6.64 5.05
N ALA A 357 -35.93 6.87 4.52
CA ALA A 357 -36.23 6.73 3.10
C ALA A 357 -35.39 7.71 2.24
N LEU A 358 -35.29 8.97 2.65
CA LEU A 358 -34.42 9.95 1.97
C LEU A 358 -32.93 9.59 2.07
N ASN A 359 -32.49 9.02 3.19
CA ASN A 359 -31.11 8.56 3.39
C ASN A 359 -30.77 7.32 2.55
N ALA A 360 -31.77 6.51 2.18
CA ALA A 360 -31.60 5.32 1.35
C ALA A 360 -31.45 5.63 -0.15
N ILE A 361 -31.77 6.86 -0.60
CA ILE A 361 -31.58 7.26 -2.00
C ILE A 361 -30.09 7.27 -2.33
N ASP A 362 -29.68 6.39 -3.23
CA ASP A 362 -28.34 6.29 -3.76
C ASP A 362 -28.31 6.14 -5.29
N SER A 363 -27.11 6.09 -5.87
CA SER A 363 -26.95 5.99 -7.32
C SER A 363 -27.50 4.68 -7.89
N ASP A 364 -27.41 3.56 -7.16
CA ASP A 364 -27.93 2.26 -7.62
C ASP A 364 -29.48 2.27 -7.65
N LEU A 365 -30.13 2.88 -6.66
CA LEU A 365 -31.59 3.08 -6.64
C LEU A 365 -32.06 3.95 -7.82
N LEU A 366 -31.38 5.07 -8.09
CA LEU A 366 -31.73 5.94 -9.20
C LEU A 366 -31.62 5.22 -10.56
N ILE A 367 -30.58 4.42 -10.76
CA ILE A 367 -30.40 3.63 -11.99
C ILE A 367 -31.56 2.64 -12.15
N ASN A 368 -31.83 1.83 -11.14
CA ASN A 368 -32.81 0.75 -11.21
C ASN A 368 -34.27 1.25 -11.32
N ARG A 369 -34.54 2.43 -10.75
CA ARG A 369 -35.91 2.96 -10.69
C ARG A 369 -36.26 3.85 -11.89
N TYR A 370 -35.30 4.61 -12.44
CA TYR A 370 -35.59 5.62 -13.46
C TYR A 370 -34.75 5.51 -14.75
N LEU A 371 -33.50 5.04 -14.68
CA LEU A 371 -32.55 5.21 -15.80
C LEU A 371 -32.33 3.96 -16.66
N GLN A 372 -32.85 2.79 -16.26
CA GLN A 372 -32.71 1.57 -17.06
C GLN A 372 -33.54 1.61 -18.36
N PRO A 373 -33.12 0.89 -19.42
CA PRO A 373 -33.86 0.80 -20.69
C PRO A 373 -35.33 0.40 -20.52
N CYS A 374 -35.60 -0.60 -19.70
CA CYS A 374 -36.97 -1.03 -19.38
C CYS A 374 -37.86 0.01 -18.70
N ARG A 375 -37.26 1.04 -18.07
CA ARG A 375 -37.99 2.17 -17.46
C ARG A 375 -38.26 3.29 -18.46
N ASN A 376 -37.64 3.22 -19.64
CA ASN A 376 -37.75 4.16 -20.73
C ASN A 376 -38.01 3.39 -22.03
N PRO A 377 -39.17 2.69 -22.15
CA PRO A 377 -39.47 1.83 -23.29
C PRO A 377 -39.56 2.56 -24.63
N GLU A 378 -39.70 3.89 -24.59
CA GLU A 378 -39.62 4.75 -25.78
C GLU A 378 -38.19 4.89 -26.35
N LEU A 379 -37.17 4.57 -25.55
CA LEU A 379 -35.77 4.64 -25.93
C LEU A 379 -35.26 3.27 -26.38
N HIS A 380 -34.31 3.26 -27.31
CA HIS A 380 -33.67 2.01 -27.73
C HIS A 380 -32.73 1.48 -26.63
N ASP A 381 -32.88 0.20 -26.27
CA ASP A 381 -31.94 -0.47 -25.38
C ASP A 381 -30.61 -0.80 -26.08
N PRO A 382 -29.48 -0.18 -25.67
CA PRO A 382 -28.18 -0.41 -26.29
C PRO A 382 -27.60 -1.81 -26.06
N THR A 383 -28.23 -2.63 -25.22
CA THR A 383 -27.84 -4.02 -24.94
C THR A 383 -28.47 -5.04 -25.88
N ILE A 384 -29.48 -4.62 -26.66
CA ILE A 384 -30.17 -5.45 -27.64
C ILE A 384 -29.58 -5.18 -29.03
N PRO A 385 -29.05 -6.20 -29.73
CA PRO A 385 -28.52 -6.04 -31.09
C PRO A 385 -29.58 -5.61 -32.09
N GLN A 386 -29.21 -4.74 -33.02
CA GLN A 386 -30.04 -4.31 -34.15
C GLN A 386 -29.26 -4.37 -35.46
N ASP A 387 -30.01 -4.47 -36.56
CA ASP A 387 -29.48 -4.48 -37.93
C ASP A 387 -29.56 -3.11 -38.63
N ALA A 388 -29.82 -2.04 -37.86
CA ALA A 388 -29.92 -0.69 -38.38
C ALA A 388 -28.57 -0.17 -38.94
N PRO A 389 -28.59 0.67 -40.00
CA PRO A 389 -27.37 1.21 -40.62
C PRO A 389 -26.53 2.06 -39.65
N GLU A 390 -27.15 2.65 -38.63
CA GLU A 390 -26.49 3.46 -37.58
C GLU A 390 -25.61 2.62 -36.63
N VAL A 391 -25.83 1.31 -36.55
CA VAL A 391 -25.07 0.41 -35.66
C VAL A 391 -23.63 0.26 -36.17
N PRO A 392 -22.61 0.59 -35.35
CA PRO A 392 -21.21 0.45 -35.73
C PRO A 392 -20.85 -0.98 -36.18
N PRO A 393 -19.99 -1.17 -37.20
CA PRO A 393 -19.65 -2.49 -37.74
C PRO A 393 -19.13 -3.47 -36.69
N LEU A 394 -18.36 -3.00 -35.71
CA LEU A 394 -17.81 -3.84 -34.64
C LEU A 394 -18.90 -4.56 -33.82
N LEU A 395 -20.05 -3.89 -33.60
CA LEU A 395 -21.19 -4.46 -32.88
C LEU A 395 -22.01 -5.45 -33.72
N ARG A 396 -21.69 -5.63 -35.01
CA ARG A 396 -22.34 -6.65 -35.85
C ARG A 396 -21.59 -7.97 -35.86
N LEU A 397 -20.32 -7.95 -35.44
CA LEU A 397 -19.45 -9.13 -35.41
C LEU A 397 -19.85 -10.08 -34.29
N ASN A 398 -19.85 -11.38 -34.62
CA ASN A 398 -20.01 -12.43 -33.61
C ASN A 398 -18.68 -12.73 -32.90
N THR A 399 -18.73 -13.50 -31.81
CA THR A 399 -17.52 -13.80 -31.02
C THR A 399 -16.50 -14.62 -31.81
N GLY A 400 -16.97 -15.50 -32.71
CA GLY A 400 -16.12 -16.29 -33.60
C GLY A 400 -15.37 -15.47 -34.65
N GLU A 401 -15.82 -14.25 -34.96
CA GLU A 401 -15.16 -13.34 -35.89
C GLU A 401 -14.28 -12.32 -35.18
N LEU A 402 -14.77 -11.75 -34.07
CA LEU A 402 -14.09 -10.68 -33.35
C LEU A 402 -12.81 -11.17 -32.67
N LEU A 403 -12.85 -12.32 -31.99
CA LEU A 403 -11.72 -12.80 -31.20
C LEU A 403 -10.53 -13.20 -32.08
N PRO A 404 -10.70 -13.92 -33.21
CA PRO A 404 -9.60 -14.17 -34.13
C PRO A 404 -9.00 -12.90 -34.72
N ARG A 405 -9.83 -11.90 -35.05
CA ARG A 405 -9.35 -10.58 -35.52
C ARG A 405 -8.45 -9.91 -34.48
N LEU A 406 -8.85 -9.92 -33.20
CA LEU A 406 -8.06 -9.36 -32.11
C LEU A 406 -6.78 -10.16 -31.83
N ALA A 407 -6.84 -11.48 -31.95
CA ALA A 407 -5.70 -12.36 -31.73
C ALA A 407 -4.57 -12.16 -32.75
N GLN A 408 -4.89 -11.62 -33.94
CA GLN A 408 -3.89 -11.28 -34.97
C GLN A 408 -3.01 -10.08 -34.58
N PHE A 409 -3.50 -9.17 -33.71
CA PHE A 409 -2.72 -8.02 -33.28
C PHE A 409 -1.54 -8.41 -32.40
N HIS A 410 -1.69 -9.43 -31.56
CA HIS A 410 -0.58 -9.92 -30.75
C HIS A 410 -0.77 -11.38 -30.34
N SER A 411 0.25 -12.21 -30.53
CA SER A 411 0.22 -13.66 -30.31
C SER A 411 -0.01 -14.07 -28.85
N THR A 412 0.29 -13.20 -27.89
CA THR A 412 0.08 -13.43 -26.46
C THR A 412 -1.19 -12.79 -25.90
N SER A 413 -2.12 -12.37 -26.77
CA SER A 413 -3.40 -11.83 -26.35
C SER A 413 -4.15 -12.79 -25.42
N HIS A 414 -4.67 -12.25 -24.33
CA HIS A 414 -5.57 -12.94 -23.41
C HIS A 414 -6.98 -12.38 -23.57
N PHE A 415 -7.97 -13.26 -23.53
CA PHE A 415 -9.38 -12.91 -23.65
C PHE A 415 -10.11 -13.46 -22.43
N THR A 416 -10.70 -12.57 -21.64
CA THR A 416 -11.50 -12.92 -20.47
C THR A 416 -12.97 -12.80 -20.82
N LEU A 417 -13.71 -13.91 -20.78
CA LEU A 417 -15.16 -13.89 -20.92
C LEU A 417 -15.80 -13.36 -19.64
N ASN A 418 -16.55 -12.26 -19.76
CA ASN A 418 -17.36 -11.75 -18.66
C ASN A 418 -18.68 -12.55 -18.60
N LEU A 419 -18.98 -13.12 -17.43
CA LEU A 419 -20.17 -13.94 -17.21
C LEU A 419 -21.43 -13.12 -16.86
N SER A 420 -21.31 -11.81 -16.64
CA SER A 420 -22.47 -10.96 -16.37
C SER A 420 -23.47 -11.09 -17.52
N ASN A 421 -24.72 -11.45 -17.21
CA ASN A 421 -25.81 -11.68 -18.17
C ASN A 421 -25.65 -12.93 -19.09
N LEU A 422 -24.81 -13.91 -18.70
CA LEU A 422 -24.67 -15.19 -19.38
C LEU A 422 -25.20 -16.36 -18.55
N SER A 423 -25.98 -17.23 -19.19
CA SER A 423 -26.35 -18.55 -18.65
C SER A 423 -25.19 -19.55 -18.83
N THR A 424 -25.27 -20.69 -18.15
CA THR A 424 -24.30 -21.78 -18.31
C THR A 424 -24.29 -22.35 -19.73
N ALA A 425 -25.46 -22.38 -20.39
CA ALA A 425 -25.57 -22.75 -21.80
C ALA A 425 -24.90 -21.72 -22.73
N ASP A 426 -25.03 -20.41 -22.43
CA ASP A 426 -24.33 -19.37 -23.19
C ASP A 426 -22.82 -19.53 -23.07
N ALA A 427 -22.32 -19.71 -21.85
CA ALA A 427 -20.88 -19.89 -21.63
C ALA A 427 -20.35 -21.12 -22.36
N LEU A 428 -21.05 -22.26 -22.31
CA LEU A 428 -20.64 -23.49 -23.01
C LEU A 428 -20.55 -23.27 -24.53
N GLU A 429 -21.59 -22.68 -25.13
CA GLU A 429 -21.67 -22.42 -26.57
C GLU A 429 -20.56 -21.47 -27.02
N ILE A 430 -20.36 -20.36 -26.29
CA ILE A 430 -19.33 -19.36 -26.58
C ILE A 430 -17.92 -19.98 -26.47
N LEU A 431 -17.66 -20.77 -25.43
CA LEU A 431 -16.35 -21.43 -25.24
C LEU A 431 -16.03 -22.41 -26.37
N TYR A 432 -17.05 -23.09 -26.91
CA TYR A 432 -16.92 -23.99 -28.04
C TYR A 432 -16.71 -23.23 -29.35
N ASP A 433 -17.57 -22.27 -29.67
CA ASP A 433 -17.53 -21.50 -30.92
C ASP A 433 -16.25 -20.66 -31.04
N CYS A 434 -15.67 -20.23 -29.92
CA CYS A 434 -14.40 -19.50 -29.89
C CYS A 434 -13.15 -20.39 -30.01
N GLN A 435 -13.29 -21.72 -30.10
CA GLN A 435 -12.20 -22.67 -30.42
C GLN A 435 -10.87 -22.46 -29.64
N GLY A 436 -10.96 -22.11 -28.35
CA GLY A 436 -9.77 -21.90 -27.49
C GLY A 436 -9.19 -20.48 -27.50
N HIS A 437 -9.80 -19.53 -28.21
CA HIS A 437 -9.40 -18.12 -28.13
C HIS A 437 -9.67 -17.50 -26.76
N ILE A 438 -10.71 -17.94 -26.05
CA ILE A 438 -11.00 -17.48 -24.68
C ILE A 438 -9.96 -18.08 -23.73
N SER A 439 -9.08 -17.25 -23.17
CA SER A 439 -8.03 -17.73 -22.27
C SER A 439 -8.45 -17.75 -20.81
N ASN A 440 -9.45 -16.95 -20.45
CA ASN A 440 -9.87 -16.76 -19.07
C ASN A 440 -11.39 -16.58 -18.95
N ILE A 441 -11.93 -16.89 -17.76
CA ILE A 441 -13.31 -16.57 -17.38
C ILE A 441 -13.31 -15.70 -16.12
N GLU A 442 -14.11 -14.65 -16.10
CA GLU A 442 -14.39 -13.90 -14.86
C GLU A 442 -15.41 -14.67 -14.02
N LEU A 443 -14.93 -15.67 -13.27
CA LEU A 443 -15.82 -16.56 -12.51
C LEU A 443 -16.47 -15.89 -11.29
N TYR A 444 -15.87 -14.82 -10.75
CA TYR A 444 -16.41 -14.16 -9.57
C TYR A 444 -16.17 -12.66 -9.63
N ASN A 445 -17.25 -11.90 -9.77
CA ASN A 445 -17.25 -10.45 -9.64
C ASN A 445 -17.96 -10.05 -8.33
N LEU A 446 -17.25 -9.33 -7.45
CA LEU A 446 -17.81 -8.94 -6.14
C LEU A 446 -19.08 -8.09 -6.26
N LYS A 447 -19.15 -7.23 -7.28
CA LYS A 447 -20.33 -6.38 -7.53
C LYS A 447 -21.56 -7.22 -7.81
N ASP A 448 -21.44 -8.18 -8.72
CA ASP A 448 -22.55 -9.05 -9.13
C ASP A 448 -22.96 -9.98 -7.98
N ALA A 449 -21.98 -10.48 -7.21
CA ALA A 449 -22.24 -11.29 -6.03
C ALA A 449 -22.94 -10.53 -4.89
N THR A 450 -22.64 -9.24 -4.70
CA THR A 450 -23.35 -8.39 -3.69
C THR A 450 -24.77 -8.02 -4.10
N ARG A 451 -25.04 -7.90 -5.40
CA ARG A 451 -26.37 -7.52 -5.93
C ARG A 451 -27.43 -8.62 -5.78
N GLY A 452 -27.10 -9.76 -5.16
CA GLY A 452 -28.09 -10.79 -4.85
C GLY A 452 -29.29 -10.22 -4.08
N LYS A 453 -30.46 -10.15 -4.75
CA LYS A 453 -31.81 -10.05 -4.15
C LYS A 453 -32.11 -8.83 -3.26
N TRP A 454 -31.87 -7.61 -3.74
CA TRP A 454 -32.50 -6.41 -3.15
C TRP A 454 -33.21 -5.56 -4.20
N SER A 455 -34.08 -6.20 -4.99
CA SER A 455 -35.42 -5.65 -5.19
C SER A 455 -36.34 -6.48 -4.30
N MET A 456 -37.11 -5.82 -3.45
CA MET A 456 -38.35 -6.37 -2.90
C MET A 456 -39.12 -7.12 -4.00
N PRO A 457 -39.96 -8.12 -3.69
CA PRO A 457 -40.81 -8.73 -4.71
C PRO A 457 -41.57 -7.60 -5.38
N LEU A 458 -41.24 -7.30 -6.65
CA LEU A 458 -42.07 -6.44 -7.45
C LEU A 458 -43.36 -7.24 -7.57
N SER A 459 -44.40 -6.79 -6.88
CA SER A 459 -45.75 -7.19 -7.23
C SER A 459 -45.86 -7.02 -8.74
N SER A 460 -46.14 -8.13 -9.42
CA SER A 460 -46.78 -8.20 -10.74
C SER A 460 -46.57 -7.01 -11.67
N THR A 461 -45.91 -7.30 -12.80
CA THR A 461 -45.87 -6.57 -14.09
C THR A 461 -44.59 -5.76 -14.37
N LEU A 462 -43.88 -6.22 -15.41
CA LEU A 462 -42.68 -5.67 -16.05
C LEU A 462 -41.35 -5.83 -15.29
N ALA A 463 -40.83 -7.05 -15.30
CA ALA A 463 -39.39 -7.28 -15.17
C ALA A 463 -38.67 -6.74 -16.41
N CYS A 464 -37.55 -6.04 -16.21
CA CYS A 464 -36.71 -5.50 -17.27
C CYS A 464 -36.03 -6.63 -18.05
N PRO A 465 -36.23 -6.77 -19.37
CA PRO A 465 -35.46 -7.71 -20.17
C PRO A 465 -33.98 -7.30 -20.08
N GLY A 466 -33.11 -8.20 -19.59
CA GLY A 466 -31.66 -7.99 -19.55
C GLY A 466 -31.03 -7.65 -18.18
N ASP A 467 -31.81 -7.35 -17.13
CA ASP A 467 -31.27 -7.13 -15.77
C ASP A 467 -31.40 -8.34 -14.83
N ALA A 468 -32.04 -9.41 -15.30
CA ALA A 468 -31.93 -10.71 -14.70
C ALA A 468 -32.22 -11.75 -15.78
N VAL A 469 -31.20 -12.52 -16.18
CA VAL A 469 -31.48 -13.96 -16.15
C VAL A 469 -32.00 -14.19 -14.74
N ASP A 470 -33.21 -14.72 -14.58
CA ASP A 470 -33.79 -15.17 -13.31
C ASP A 470 -32.85 -16.24 -12.72
N ALA A 471 -31.69 -15.81 -12.24
CA ALA A 471 -30.61 -16.66 -11.84
C ALA A 471 -31.00 -17.16 -10.46
N ILE A 472 -31.67 -18.31 -10.47
CA ILE A 472 -31.80 -19.22 -9.36
C ILE A 472 -30.37 -19.49 -8.86
N SER A 473 -29.88 -18.62 -7.96
CA SER A 473 -28.53 -18.55 -7.38
C SER A 473 -27.34 -18.33 -8.36
N PRO A 474 -26.73 -17.13 -8.42
CA PRO A 474 -25.47 -16.89 -9.13
C PRO A 474 -24.36 -17.87 -8.74
N GLU A 475 -24.38 -18.35 -7.49
CA GLU A 475 -23.46 -19.36 -6.97
C GLU A 475 -23.56 -20.70 -7.71
N ARG A 476 -24.76 -21.13 -8.14
CA ARG A 476 -24.97 -22.37 -8.90
C ARG A 476 -24.40 -22.26 -10.31
N ILE A 477 -24.60 -21.12 -10.98
CA ILE A 477 -24.05 -20.84 -12.31
C ILE A 477 -22.51 -20.83 -12.25
N CYS A 478 -21.93 -20.10 -11.29
CA CYS A 478 -20.48 -20.05 -11.10
C CYS A 478 -19.91 -21.45 -10.79
N ALA A 479 -20.63 -22.28 -10.03
CA ALA A 479 -20.23 -23.65 -9.74
C ALA A 479 -20.22 -24.53 -10.99
N GLN A 480 -21.29 -24.49 -11.79
CA GLN A 480 -21.41 -25.28 -13.01
C GLN A 480 -20.34 -24.87 -14.05
N ILE A 481 -20.07 -23.57 -14.19
CA ILE A 481 -19.00 -23.06 -15.06
C ILE A 481 -17.62 -23.44 -14.50
N GLY A 482 -17.43 -23.40 -13.19
CA GLY A 482 -16.21 -23.87 -12.54
C GLY A 482 -15.94 -25.36 -12.77
N GLU A 483 -16.98 -26.21 -12.69
CA GLU A 483 -16.88 -27.64 -13.01
C GLU A 483 -16.58 -27.86 -14.50
N LEU A 484 -17.21 -27.11 -15.40
CA LEU A 484 -16.91 -27.15 -16.84
C LEU A 484 -15.46 -26.74 -17.12
N GLN A 485 -15.00 -25.65 -16.54
CA GLN A 485 -13.62 -25.17 -16.66
C GLN A 485 -12.62 -26.21 -16.16
N LYS A 486 -12.88 -26.78 -14.97
CA LYS A 486 -12.03 -27.84 -14.41
C LYS A 486 -11.98 -29.05 -15.34
N ALA A 487 -13.12 -29.48 -15.85
CA ALA A 487 -13.19 -30.61 -16.75
C ALA A 487 -12.53 -30.36 -18.12
N LEU A 488 -12.51 -29.11 -18.61
CA LEU A 488 -11.77 -28.71 -19.81
C LEU A 488 -10.24 -28.71 -19.59
N ASN A 489 -9.81 -28.34 -18.38
CA ASN A 489 -8.40 -28.25 -18.03
C ASN A 489 -7.77 -29.60 -17.67
N GLU A 490 -8.57 -30.55 -17.20
CA GLU A 490 -8.13 -31.92 -16.92
C GLU A 490 -8.11 -32.76 -18.22
N ASP A 491 -7.15 -33.67 -18.37
CA ASP A 491 -7.11 -34.64 -19.49
C ASP A 491 -8.12 -35.78 -19.26
N ASN A 492 -9.35 -35.44 -18.86
CA ASN A 492 -10.41 -36.36 -18.48
C ASN A 492 -11.72 -36.06 -19.23
N VAL A 493 -11.87 -36.69 -20.40
CA VAL A 493 -13.06 -36.53 -21.26
C VAL A 493 -14.35 -37.01 -20.58
N ILE A 494 -14.28 -37.95 -19.62
CA ILE A 494 -15.46 -38.42 -18.88
C ILE A 494 -16.02 -37.31 -17.99
N ALA A 495 -15.14 -36.59 -17.30
CA ALA A 495 -15.53 -35.44 -16.48
C ALA A 495 -16.15 -34.34 -17.35
N LEU A 496 -15.57 -34.07 -18.53
CA LEU A 496 -16.09 -33.10 -19.48
C LEU A 496 -17.48 -33.49 -19.99
N LYS A 497 -17.66 -34.76 -20.37
CA LYS A 497 -18.96 -35.28 -20.81
C LYS A 497 -20.02 -35.13 -19.74
N ARG A 498 -19.67 -35.39 -18.48
CA ARG A 498 -20.58 -35.22 -17.33
C ARG A 498 -20.95 -33.74 -17.12
N ALA A 499 -19.98 -32.84 -17.20
CA ALA A 499 -20.21 -31.40 -17.06
C ALA A 499 -21.15 -30.87 -18.17
N ILE A 500 -20.86 -31.20 -19.43
CA ILE A 500 -21.69 -30.80 -20.59
C ILE A 500 -23.11 -31.37 -20.46
N ARG A 501 -23.25 -32.67 -20.13
CA ARG A 501 -24.57 -33.28 -19.89
C ARG A 501 -25.35 -32.59 -18.78
N SER A 502 -24.67 -32.15 -17.71
CA SER A 502 -25.33 -31.41 -16.63
C SER A 502 -25.85 -30.05 -17.11
N VAL A 503 -25.14 -29.35 -17.99
CA VAL A 503 -25.60 -28.08 -18.58
C VAL A 503 -26.81 -28.34 -19.48
N ILE A 504 -26.75 -29.36 -20.34
CA ILE A 504 -27.86 -29.75 -21.22
C ILE A 504 -29.10 -30.13 -20.41
N TRP A 505 -28.94 -30.89 -19.32
CA TRP A 505 -30.06 -31.28 -18.44
C TRP A 505 -30.73 -30.08 -17.79
N SER A 506 -29.93 -29.13 -17.29
CA SER A 506 -30.45 -27.89 -16.70
C SER A 506 -31.21 -27.07 -17.75
N PHE A 507 -30.67 -26.98 -18.97
CA PHE A 507 -31.32 -26.27 -20.06
C PHE A 507 -32.64 -26.93 -20.49
N GLU A 508 -32.70 -28.27 -20.51
CA GLU A 508 -33.92 -29.02 -20.83
C GLU A 508 -34.99 -28.86 -19.74
N GLU A 509 -34.59 -28.78 -18.47
CA GLU A 509 -35.50 -28.50 -17.36
C GLU A 509 -36.17 -27.12 -17.52
N ASP A 510 -35.38 -26.09 -17.87
CA ASP A 510 -35.89 -24.74 -18.16
C ASP A 510 -36.84 -24.74 -19.37
N ARG A 511 -36.49 -25.48 -20.44
CA ARG A 511 -37.34 -25.62 -21.64
C ARG A 511 -38.69 -26.27 -21.31
N LEU A 512 -38.68 -27.35 -20.53
CA LEU A 512 -39.90 -28.05 -20.10
C LEU A 512 -40.77 -27.17 -19.17
N SER A 513 -40.14 -26.35 -18.32
CA SER A 513 -40.83 -25.35 -17.50
C SER A 513 -41.54 -24.29 -18.35
N LEU A 514 -40.89 -23.83 -19.42
CA LEU A 514 -41.47 -22.90 -20.38
C LEU A 514 -42.65 -23.54 -21.15
N GLU A 515 -42.50 -24.79 -21.58
CA GLU A 515 -43.55 -25.57 -22.25
C GLU A 515 -44.78 -25.75 -21.35
N ASN A 516 -44.57 -26.05 -20.07
CA ASN A 516 -45.64 -26.08 -19.07
C ASN A 516 -46.30 -24.70 -18.90
N SER A 517 -45.52 -23.62 -18.85
CA SER A 517 -46.04 -22.26 -18.76
C SER A 517 -46.86 -21.85 -19.98
N LEU A 518 -46.44 -22.27 -21.19
CA LEU A 518 -47.17 -22.09 -22.44
C LEU A 518 -48.51 -22.83 -22.41
N SER A 519 -48.54 -24.09 -21.96
CA SER A 519 -49.79 -24.85 -21.84
C SER A 519 -50.79 -24.19 -20.87
N HIS A 520 -50.29 -23.61 -19.77
CA HIS A 520 -51.09 -22.83 -18.82
C HIS A 520 -51.60 -21.52 -19.43
N CYS A 521 -50.77 -20.78 -20.17
CA CYS A 521 -51.19 -19.54 -20.85
C CYS A 521 -52.23 -19.81 -21.95
N ARG A 522 -52.07 -20.92 -22.69
CA ARG A 522 -53.08 -21.41 -23.66
C ARG A 522 -54.42 -21.68 -22.98
N SER A 523 -54.42 -22.27 -21.79
CA SER A 523 -55.65 -22.49 -21.00
C SER A 523 -56.35 -21.19 -20.57
N LYS A 524 -55.59 -20.11 -20.35
CA LYS A 524 -56.08 -18.79 -19.90
C LYS A 524 -56.42 -17.82 -21.05
N LYS A 525 -56.22 -18.22 -22.31
CA LYS A 525 -56.45 -17.40 -23.53
C LYS A 525 -55.67 -16.06 -23.56
N GLU A 526 -54.46 -16.02 -23.03
CA GLU A 526 -53.57 -14.84 -23.12
C GLU A 526 -52.83 -14.81 -24.48
N ILE A 527 -53.51 -14.34 -25.54
CA ILE A 527 -53.05 -14.47 -26.94
C ILE A 527 -51.64 -13.86 -27.19
N SER A 528 -51.36 -12.67 -26.67
CA SER A 528 -50.05 -12.01 -26.86
C SER A 528 -48.90 -12.80 -26.24
N ARG A 529 -49.13 -13.38 -25.06
CA ARG A 529 -48.12 -14.10 -24.30
C ARG A 529 -47.87 -15.50 -24.86
N VAL A 530 -48.89 -16.11 -25.46
CA VAL A 530 -48.76 -17.39 -26.16
C VAL A 530 -47.82 -17.27 -27.36
N ALA A 531 -47.96 -16.23 -28.18
CA ALA A 531 -47.10 -16.02 -29.35
C ALA A 531 -45.63 -15.78 -28.98
N GLU A 532 -45.37 -15.00 -27.92
CA GLU A 532 -44.01 -14.78 -27.39
C GLU A 532 -43.37 -16.07 -26.90
N LEU A 533 -44.11 -16.85 -26.09
CA LEU A 533 -43.64 -18.13 -25.54
C LEU A 533 -43.43 -19.21 -26.62
N GLU A 534 -44.23 -19.22 -27.68
CA GLU A 534 -44.02 -20.12 -28.83
C GLU A 534 -42.72 -19.80 -29.58
N GLY A 535 -42.43 -18.51 -29.78
CA GLY A 535 -41.16 -18.06 -30.36
C GLY A 535 -39.95 -18.48 -29.51
N GLU A 536 -40.02 -18.22 -28.20
CA GLU A 536 -38.96 -18.57 -27.25
C GLU A 536 -38.72 -20.09 -27.19
N LEU A 537 -39.79 -20.90 -27.19
CA LEU A 537 -39.68 -22.36 -27.20
C LEU A 537 -39.00 -22.88 -28.48
N ALA A 538 -39.36 -22.35 -29.65
CA ALA A 538 -38.73 -22.72 -30.92
C ALA A 538 -37.23 -22.33 -30.95
N ASP A 539 -36.85 -21.21 -30.36
CA ASP A 539 -35.45 -20.82 -30.18
C ASP A 539 -34.71 -21.78 -29.24
N MET A 540 -35.34 -22.20 -28.15
CA MET A 540 -34.76 -23.19 -27.23
C MET A 540 -34.58 -24.56 -27.88
N GLU A 541 -35.50 -24.99 -28.75
CA GLU A 541 -35.37 -26.24 -29.51
C GLU A 541 -34.19 -26.21 -30.48
N ARG A 542 -34.04 -25.12 -31.26
CA ARG A 542 -32.86 -24.92 -32.11
C ARG A 542 -31.57 -24.95 -31.30
N ARG A 543 -31.58 -24.35 -30.11
CA ARG A 543 -30.42 -24.31 -29.22
C ARG A 543 -30.08 -25.67 -28.64
N LYS A 544 -31.07 -26.49 -28.29
CA LYS A 544 -30.86 -27.86 -27.80
C LYS A 544 -30.03 -28.68 -28.80
N ILE A 545 -30.36 -28.58 -30.10
CA ILE A 545 -29.62 -29.27 -31.15
C ILE A 545 -28.15 -28.85 -31.14
N LYS A 546 -27.87 -27.54 -31.13
CA LYS A 546 -26.50 -27.01 -31.04
C LYS A 546 -25.74 -27.50 -29.81
N LEU A 547 -26.38 -27.57 -28.64
CA LEU A 547 -25.73 -28.09 -27.42
C LEU A 547 -25.42 -29.60 -27.51
N LEU A 548 -26.29 -30.37 -28.19
CA LEU A 548 -26.02 -31.78 -28.48
C LEU A 548 -24.87 -31.93 -29.48
N ASP A 549 -24.77 -31.07 -30.48
CA ASP A 549 -23.64 -31.06 -31.43
C ASP A 549 -22.30 -30.85 -30.69
N VAL A 550 -22.26 -29.91 -29.72
CA VAL A 550 -21.08 -29.71 -28.85
C VAL A 550 -20.74 -30.97 -28.06
N LEU A 551 -21.74 -31.71 -27.58
CA LEU A 551 -21.54 -32.97 -26.85
C LEU A 551 -21.04 -34.09 -27.77
N PHE A 552 -21.50 -34.15 -29.03
CA PHE A 552 -21.01 -35.11 -30.02
C PHE A 552 -19.58 -34.78 -30.47
N ASP A 553 -19.24 -33.49 -30.52
CA ASP A 553 -17.90 -32.98 -30.88
C ASP A 553 -16.97 -32.73 -29.68
N ILE A 554 -17.18 -33.49 -28.59
CA ILE A 554 -16.47 -33.31 -27.32
C ILE A 554 -14.94 -33.45 -27.45
N GLU A 555 -14.45 -34.27 -28.38
CA GLU A 555 -13.02 -34.49 -28.58
C GLU A 555 -12.33 -33.23 -29.13
N ASN A 556 -12.95 -32.56 -30.11
CA ASN A 556 -12.42 -31.31 -30.63
C ASN A 556 -12.55 -30.19 -29.61
N PHE A 557 -13.67 -30.15 -28.87
CA PHE A 557 -13.84 -29.18 -27.80
C PHE A 557 -12.76 -29.31 -26.72
N HIS A 558 -12.41 -30.54 -26.34
CA HIS A 558 -11.30 -30.81 -25.42
C HIS A 558 -9.94 -30.39 -26.00
N LYS A 559 -9.68 -30.70 -27.27
CA LYS A 559 -8.42 -30.33 -27.96
C LYS A 559 -8.17 -28.82 -27.95
N TYR A 560 -9.21 -27.99 -28.04
CA TYR A 560 -9.08 -26.52 -28.00
C TYR A 560 -8.39 -26.02 -26.73
N TYR A 561 -8.65 -26.64 -25.58
CA TYR A 561 -8.12 -26.22 -24.27
C TYR A 561 -6.99 -27.10 -23.73
N LYS A 562 -6.69 -28.24 -24.39
CA LYS A 562 -5.63 -29.17 -23.96
C LYS A 562 -4.24 -28.53 -23.84
N LYS A 563 -3.88 -27.62 -24.75
CA LYS A 563 -2.57 -26.94 -24.75
C LYS A 563 -2.54 -25.65 -23.94
N ARG A 564 -3.68 -24.95 -23.85
CA ARG A 564 -3.82 -23.67 -23.15
C ARG A 564 -4.98 -23.78 -22.18
N PRO A 565 -4.72 -24.07 -20.90
CA PRO A 565 -5.79 -24.22 -19.92
C PRO A 565 -6.55 -22.91 -19.75
N LEU A 566 -7.85 -23.04 -19.57
CA LEU A 566 -8.77 -21.94 -19.32
C LEU A 566 -8.57 -21.43 -17.89
N GLY A 567 -8.06 -20.21 -17.74
CA GLY A 567 -7.74 -19.62 -16.44
C GLY A 567 -8.92 -18.88 -15.79
N SER A 568 -8.76 -18.49 -14.53
CA SER A 568 -9.79 -17.79 -13.74
C SER A 568 -9.40 -16.35 -13.45
N ARG A 569 -10.37 -15.43 -13.51
CA ARG A 569 -10.24 -14.04 -13.06
C ARG A 569 -11.26 -13.75 -11.96
N ILE A 570 -10.84 -12.92 -11.01
CA ILE A 570 -11.68 -12.42 -9.91
C ILE A 570 -11.53 -10.90 -9.87
N GLY A 571 -12.64 -10.20 -10.03
CA GLY A 571 -12.71 -8.76 -10.07
C GLY A 571 -13.57 -8.20 -8.96
N SER A 572 -13.30 -6.97 -8.53
CA SER A 572 -14.24 -6.24 -7.68
C SER A 572 -15.31 -5.49 -8.45
N GLY A 573 -15.05 -5.15 -9.72
CA GLY A 573 -15.85 -4.20 -10.48
C GLY A 573 -15.85 -2.80 -9.87
N SER A 574 -14.89 -2.50 -8.98
CA SER A 574 -14.92 -1.29 -8.16
C SER A 574 -14.74 -0.04 -9.02
N THR A 575 -15.73 0.83 -8.95
CA THR A 575 -15.66 2.22 -9.43
C THR A 575 -15.26 3.18 -8.30
N GLY A 576 -15.25 2.64 -7.07
CA GLY A 576 -15.23 3.37 -5.80
C GLY A 576 -16.47 4.25 -5.57
N GLN A 577 -17.47 4.21 -6.45
CA GLN A 577 -18.56 5.18 -6.48
C GLN A 577 -19.84 4.72 -5.78
N SER A 578 -20.04 3.42 -5.53
CA SER A 578 -21.27 2.83 -4.97
C SER A 578 -21.12 2.48 -3.48
N ARG A 579 -22.22 2.65 -2.73
CA ARG A 579 -22.33 2.48 -1.27
C ARG A 579 -22.41 1.02 -0.83
N HIS A 580 -22.94 0.15 -1.69
CA HIS A 580 -23.23 -1.25 -1.37
C HIS A 580 -22.12 -2.23 -1.80
N GLN A 581 -20.95 -1.72 -2.21
CA GLN A 581 -19.88 -2.52 -2.79
C GLN A 581 -18.71 -2.73 -1.83
N TYR A 582 -18.10 -3.91 -1.91
CA TYR A 582 -16.80 -4.16 -1.29
C TYR A 582 -15.74 -3.23 -1.89
N GLY A 583 -14.86 -2.70 -1.04
CA GLY A 583 -13.71 -1.95 -1.52
C GLY A 583 -12.79 -2.81 -2.41
N MET A 584 -12.22 -2.19 -3.45
CA MET A 584 -11.24 -2.81 -4.39
C MET A 584 -10.20 -3.70 -3.70
N GLY A 585 -9.91 -4.84 -4.33
CA GLY A 585 -8.82 -5.77 -3.99
C GLY A 585 -9.19 -6.98 -3.13
N VAL A 586 -8.59 -8.12 -3.46
CA VAL A 586 -8.63 -9.37 -2.68
C VAL A 586 -7.21 -9.88 -2.42
N VAL A 587 -7.04 -10.77 -1.42
CA VAL A 587 -5.75 -11.35 -1.08
C VAL A 587 -5.88 -12.81 -0.66
N VAL A 588 -4.88 -13.63 -1.03
CA VAL A 588 -4.76 -15.02 -0.58
C VAL A 588 -4.14 -15.05 0.82
N LEU A 589 -4.89 -15.60 1.79
CA LEU A 589 -4.54 -15.57 3.22
C LEU A 589 -3.15 -16.14 3.51
N GLU A 590 -2.79 -17.26 2.89
CA GLU A 590 -1.53 -17.98 3.14
C GLU A 590 -0.30 -17.11 2.84
N THR A 591 -0.44 -16.14 1.93
CA THR A 591 0.64 -15.23 1.54
C THR A 591 0.85 -14.07 2.51
N LEU A 592 -0.05 -13.90 3.50
CA LEU A 592 0.04 -12.85 4.52
C LEU A 592 0.82 -13.30 5.77
N PRO A 593 1.37 -12.37 6.56
CA PRO A 593 1.90 -12.67 7.89
C PRO A 593 0.86 -13.34 8.79
N LYS A 594 1.27 -14.29 9.64
CA LYS A 594 0.38 -15.03 10.57
C LYS A 594 -0.55 -14.14 11.41
N ARG A 595 -0.10 -12.93 11.77
CA ARG A 595 -0.92 -11.95 12.50
C ARG A 595 -2.06 -11.41 11.65
N ALA A 596 -1.75 -11.03 10.40
CA ALA A 596 -2.75 -10.54 9.46
C ALA A 596 -3.76 -11.63 9.09
N GLN A 597 -3.32 -12.88 8.98
CA GLN A 597 -4.22 -14.03 8.80
C GLN A 597 -5.25 -14.14 9.93
N LYS A 598 -4.81 -14.07 11.20
CA LYS A 598 -5.70 -14.09 12.37
C LYS A 598 -6.71 -12.94 12.35
N ILE A 599 -6.27 -11.73 12.01
CA ILE A 599 -7.13 -10.54 11.92
C ILE A 599 -8.14 -10.68 10.78
N ALA A 600 -7.73 -11.26 9.65
CA ALA A 600 -8.61 -11.47 8.50
C ALA A 600 -9.66 -12.55 8.74
N LEU A 601 -9.34 -13.58 9.54
CA LEU A 601 -10.25 -14.66 9.92
C LEU A 601 -11.19 -14.29 11.09
N ASP A 602 -10.93 -13.19 11.78
CA ASP A 602 -11.75 -12.73 12.90
C ASP A 602 -13.09 -12.15 12.40
N GLN A 603 -14.12 -13.00 12.39
CA GLN A 603 -15.47 -12.66 11.92
C GLN A 603 -16.21 -11.70 12.87
N THR A 604 -15.76 -11.55 14.13
CA THR A 604 -16.43 -10.69 15.11
C THR A 604 -16.47 -9.21 14.70
N ARG A 605 -15.54 -8.81 13.81
CA ARG A 605 -15.44 -7.44 13.31
C ARG A 605 -16.35 -7.14 12.12
N GLY A 606 -16.98 -8.13 11.48
CA GLY A 606 -17.95 -7.93 10.38
C GLY A 606 -17.43 -7.22 9.11
N GLN A 607 -16.13 -6.95 9.03
CA GLN A 607 -15.56 -6.01 8.05
C GLN A 607 -14.96 -6.66 6.80
N ARG A 608 -14.74 -7.99 6.76
CA ARG A 608 -14.13 -8.65 5.60
C ARG A 608 -14.90 -9.93 5.28
N LYS A 609 -15.01 -10.26 3.99
CA LYS A 609 -15.69 -11.47 3.54
C LYS A 609 -14.65 -12.46 3.00
N LEU A 610 -14.73 -13.69 3.51
CA LEU A 610 -14.09 -14.84 2.88
C LEU A 610 -14.91 -15.21 1.65
N LEU A 611 -14.25 -15.24 0.50
CA LEU A 611 -14.92 -15.60 -0.75
C LEU A 611 -15.04 -17.12 -0.83
N PRO A 612 -16.06 -17.66 -1.52
CA PRO A 612 -16.22 -19.09 -1.74
C PRO A 612 -15.24 -19.61 -2.80
N VAL A 613 -13.99 -19.18 -2.72
CA VAL A 613 -12.95 -19.37 -3.72
C VAL A 613 -11.62 -19.66 -3.04
N THR A 614 -10.95 -20.71 -3.49
CA THR A 614 -9.65 -21.15 -2.98
C THR A 614 -8.58 -20.99 -4.06
N ALA A 615 -7.54 -20.22 -3.77
CA ALA A 615 -6.33 -20.19 -4.57
C ALA A 615 -5.37 -21.28 -4.08
N ARG A 616 -5.01 -22.23 -4.95
CA ARG A 616 -3.98 -23.23 -4.65
C ARG A 616 -2.62 -22.64 -4.97
N MET A 617 -1.74 -22.68 -3.97
CA MET A 617 -0.47 -21.98 -3.99
C MET A 617 0.71 -22.95 -3.84
N THR A 618 1.73 -22.78 -4.67
CA THR A 618 3.03 -23.43 -4.51
C THR A 618 4.05 -22.42 -3.96
N VAL A 619 4.85 -22.87 -3.00
CA VAL A 619 5.90 -22.06 -2.34
C VAL A 619 7.27 -22.57 -2.72
N HIS A 620 8.10 -21.69 -3.28
CA HIS A 620 9.52 -21.96 -3.46
C HIS A 620 10.35 -21.18 -2.43
N PHE A 621 11.26 -21.90 -1.75
CA PHE A 621 12.23 -21.32 -0.84
C PHE A 621 13.60 -21.24 -1.51
N ARG A 622 14.12 -20.02 -1.66
CA ARG A 622 15.49 -19.79 -2.15
C ARG A 622 16.35 -19.34 -0.97
N ALA A 623 17.28 -20.19 -0.54
CA ALA A 623 18.29 -19.81 0.44
C ALA A 623 19.49 -19.17 -0.28
N ARG A 624 19.83 -17.92 0.07
CA ARG A 624 21.14 -17.34 -0.24
C ARG A 624 21.99 -17.40 1.02
N CYS A 625 23.02 -18.22 0.97
CA CYS A 625 24.11 -18.15 1.92
C CYS A 625 25.16 -17.18 1.36
N HIS A 626 25.75 -16.35 2.23
CA HIS A 626 26.92 -15.56 1.83
C HIS A 626 28.04 -16.49 1.36
N GLY A 627 28.87 -16.01 0.41
CA GLY A 627 30.04 -16.76 -0.04
C GLY A 627 30.99 -17.04 1.13
N ARG A 628 31.84 -18.07 0.98
CA ARG A 628 32.75 -18.56 2.04
C ARG A 628 33.55 -17.43 2.71
N ASP A 629 33.90 -16.36 2.00
CA ASP A 629 34.78 -15.28 2.47
C ASP A 629 34.11 -14.20 3.35
N GLU A 630 32.78 -14.09 3.38
CA GLU A 630 32.07 -13.06 4.16
C GLU A 630 31.55 -13.57 5.53
N ASP A 631 31.54 -14.88 5.76
CA ASP A 631 31.03 -15.47 7.01
C ASP A 631 32.05 -15.41 8.15
N SER A 632 31.62 -14.94 9.32
CA SER A 632 32.43 -15.01 10.55
C SER A 632 32.82 -16.47 10.88
N GLY A 633 34.04 -16.69 11.38
CA GLY A 633 34.56 -18.04 11.68
C GLY A 633 33.67 -18.87 12.61
N PHE A 634 32.93 -18.22 13.50
CA PHE A 634 31.92 -18.86 14.36
C PHE A 634 30.72 -19.42 13.57
N MET A 635 30.20 -18.67 12.59
CA MET A 635 29.08 -19.15 11.76
C MET A 635 29.47 -20.34 10.88
N ARG A 636 30.74 -20.39 10.45
CA ARG A 636 31.28 -21.57 9.75
C ARG A 636 31.29 -22.82 10.65
N LEU A 637 31.50 -22.66 11.96
CA LEU A 637 31.45 -23.76 12.92
C LEU A 637 30.01 -24.20 13.19
N VAL A 638 29.08 -23.24 13.37
CA VAL A 638 27.67 -23.53 13.60
C VAL A 638 27.04 -24.28 12.42
N ARG A 639 27.35 -23.91 11.18
CA ARG A 639 26.81 -24.59 9.99
C ARG A 639 27.35 -26.01 9.77
N LYS A 640 28.39 -26.43 10.51
CA LYS A 640 28.87 -27.83 10.51
C LYS A 640 28.05 -28.73 11.43
N ILE A 641 27.20 -28.17 12.30
CA ILE A 641 26.32 -28.95 13.16
C ILE A 641 25.16 -29.48 12.29
N PRO A 642 24.91 -30.80 12.24
CA PRO A 642 23.81 -31.39 11.49
C PRO A 642 22.47 -30.69 11.82
N GLY A 643 21.74 -30.25 10.80
CA GLY A 643 20.48 -29.49 10.95
C GLY A 643 20.63 -27.97 11.13
N MET A 644 21.85 -27.44 11.29
CA MET A 644 22.14 -25.99 11.34
C MET A 644 22.85 -25.47 10.08
N GLU A 645 22.87 -26.25 9.00
CA GLU A 645 23.55 -25.95 7.74
C GLU A 645 23.12 -24.61 7.11
N PHE A 646 21.86 -24.22 7.33
CA PHE A 646 21.30 -22.95 6.84
C PHE A 646 21.32 -21.81 7.88
N ALA A 647 22.01 -21.99 9.01
CA ALA A 647 22.07 -20.98 10.07
C ALA A 647 22.71 -19.68 9.55
N GLY A 648 21.93 -18.59 9.55
CA GLY A 648 22.37 -17.29 9.04
C GLY A 648 22.27 -17.10 7.54
N CYS A 649 21.75 -18.06 6.77
CA CYS A 649 21.43 -17.85 5.36
C CYS A 649 20.10 -17.10 5.22
N GLY A 650 20.06 -16.11 4.32
CA GLY A 650 18.83 -15.39 3.99
C GLY A 650 17.90 -16.33 3.20
N LYS A 651 16.73 -16.64 3.75
CA LYS A 651 15.68 -17.38 3.03
C LYS A 651 14.74 -16.37 2.38
N LYS A 652 14.61 -16.43 1.06
CA LYS A 652 13.60 -15.69 0.30
C LYS A 652 12.48 -16.65 -0.08
N GLN A 653 11.24 -16.21 0.12
CA GLN A 653 10.05 -16.99 -0.21
C GLN A 653 9.38 -16.41 -1.46
N GLU A 654 9.04 -17.26 -2.41
CA GLU A 654 8.31 -16.87 -3.63
C GLU A 654 7.08 -17.75 -3.79
N TRP A 655 5.95 -17.12 -4.13
CA TRP A 655 4.62 -17.73 -4.22
C TRP A 655 4.18 -17.80 -5.68
N PHE A 656 3.64 -18.95 -6.08
CA PHE A 656 3.10 -19.19 -7.42
C PHE A 656 1.65 -19.67 -7.31
N LEU A 657 0.78 -19.12 -8.15
CA LEU A 657 -0.63 -19.50 -8.23
C LEU A 657 -0.76 -20.66 -9.22
N ASP A 658 -1.22 -21.81 -8.74
CA ASP A 658 -1.42 -23.00 -9.58
C ASP A 658 -2.80 -22.97 -10.23
N CYS A 659 -3.85 -22.83 -9.42
CA CYS A 659 -5.23 -22.71 -9.89
C CYS A 659 -6.13 -21.99 -8.87
N ILE A 660 -7.33 -21.65 -9.32
CA ILE A 660 -8.39 -21.04 -8.50
C ILE A 660 -9.62 -21.94 -8.60
N ASP A 661 -10.03 -22.50 -7.47
CA ASP A 661 -11.18 -23.40 -7.35
C ASP A 661 -12.35 -22.69 -6.65
N ILE A 662 -13.58 -22.91 -7.11
CA ILE A 662 -14.79 -22.33 -6.51
C ILE A 662 -15.56 -23.41 -5.75
N HIS A 663 -16.00 -23.08 -4.54
CA HIS A 663 -16.75 -23.98 -3.67
C HIS A 663 -17.99 -23.28 -3.12
N PRO A 664 -19.18 -23.48 -3.71
CA PRO A 664 -20.41 -22.84 -3.25
C PRO A 664 -20.66 -23.12 -1.77
N LYS A 665 -21.17 -22.11 -1.04
CA LYS A 665 -21.55 -22.19 0.37
C LYS A 665 -20.42 -22.53 1.36
N ARG A 666 -19.16 -22.64 0.91
CA ARG A 666 -17.99 -22.88 1.78
C ARG A 666 -16.98 -21.75 1.62
N PRO A 667 -16.51 -21.12 2.71
CA PRO A 667 -15.46 -20.11 2.60
C PRO A 667 -14.15 -20.75 2.12
N GLY A 668 -13.47 -20.10 1.19
CA GLY A 668 -12.13 -20.46 0.72
C GLY A 668 -11.03 -19.65 1.42
N ASN A 669 -9.84 -19.59 0.82
CA ASN A 669 -8.66 -18.91 1.39
C ASN A 669 -8.43 -17.50 0.82
N ILE A 670 -9.37 -16.96 0.02
CA ILE A 670 -9.32 -15.60 -0.51
C ILE A 670 -10.21 -14.68 0.34
N VAL A 671 -9.66 -13.54 0.78
CA VAL A 671 -10.36 -12.55 1.60
C VAL A 671 -10.38 -11.17 0.93
N THR A 672 -11.45 -10.40 1.13
CA THR A 672 -11.53 -9.01 0.65
C THR A 672 -10.58 -8.10 1.43
N LEU A 673 -9.85 -7.23 0.73
CA LEU A 673 -8.97 -6.23 1.36
C LEU A 673 -9.77 -5.06 1.93
N GLY A 674 -10.85 -4.67 1.25
CA GLY A 674 -11.82 -3.69 1.72
C GLY A 674 -13.04 -4.34 2.37
N GLY A 675 -13.64 -3.63 3.32
CA GLY A 675 -14.96 -3.97 3.84
C GLY A 675 -16.09 -3.41 3.00
N VAL A 676 -17.32 -3.86 3.30
CA VAL A 676 -18.54 -3.19 2.84
C VAL A 676 -18.64 -1.89 3.64
N GLN A 677 -18.79 -0.76 2.95
CA GLN A 677 -19.13 0.49 3.60
C GLN A 677 -20.61 0.45 4.01
N LEU A 678 -20.93 -0.26 5.09
CA LEU A 678 -22.32 -0.48 5.54
C LEU A 678 -23.00 0.80 6.07
N GLU A 679 -22.25 1.87 6.31
CA GLU A 679 -22.74 3.09 6.98
C GLU A 679 -22.36 4.37 6.22
N HIS A 680 -22.82 4.54 4.98
CA HIS A 680 -22.86 5.85 4.34
C HIS A 680 -24.29 6.13 3.86
N ASP A 681 -25.06 6.83 4.69
CA ASP A 681 -26.31 7.44 4.26
C ASP A 681 -26.06 8.82 3.62
N ASN A 682 -27.12 9.54 3.24
CA ASN A 682 -26.99 10.91 2.73
C ASN A 682 -26.53 11.92 3.81
N GLY A 683 -26.14 11.48 5.01
CA GLY A 683 -25.71 12.31 6.13
C GLY A 683 -26.84 13.11 6.74
N LEU A 684 -28.11 12.79 6.42
CA LEU A 684 -29.26 13.54 6.90
C LEU A 684 -29.56 13.13 8.34
N ARG A 685 -29.66 14.12 9.22
CA ARG A 685 -29.95 13.96 10.64
C ARG A 685 -31.03 14.96 11.03
N LEU A 686 -31.98 14.53 11.87
CA LEU A 686 -33.07 15.38 12.38
C LEU A 686 -32.63 16.27 13.56
N VAL A 687 -31.68 15.77 14.34
CA VAL A 687 -31.05 16.50 15.44
C VAL A 687 -29.57 16.61 15.08
N GLU A 688 -29.04 17.83 15.06
CA GLU A 688 -27.58 18.00 15.01
C GLU A 688 -27.01 17.31 16.24
N ALA A 689 -26.19 16.29 16.04
CA ALA A 689 -25.43 15.73 17.14
C ALA A 689 -24.70 16.90 17.81
N PRO A 690 -24.79 17.07 19.14
CA PRO A 690 -24.01 18.11 19.80
C PRO A 690 -22.57 17.92 19.32
N ARG A 691 -21.99 18.94 18.65
CA ARG A 691 -20.56 18.95 18.30
C ARG A 691 -19.88 18.52 19.58
N ALA A 692 -19.23 17.35 19.57
CA ALA A 692 -18.65 16.78 20.77
C ALA A 692 -17.68 17.82 21.32
N THR A 693 -18.13 18.60 22.31
CA THR A 693 -17.35 19.66 22.90
C THR A 693 -16.19 18.98 23.60
N GLY A 694 -14.99 19.17 23.04
CA GLY A 694 -13.68 18.74 23.51
C GLY A 694 -13.71 17.80 24.71
N GLY A 695 -13.98 16.51 24.45
CA GLY A 695 -13.63 15.49 25.43
C GLY A 695 -12.15 15.59 25.77
N ALA A 696 -11.77 15.36 27.04
CA ALA A 696 -10.39 15.49 27.48
C ALA A 696 -9.44 14.74 26.51
N LEU A 697 -8.46 15.48 25.97
CA LEU A 697 -7.49 14.93 25.03
C LEU A 697 -6.80 13.71 25.66
N SER A 698 -6.75 12.62 24.90
CA SER A 698 -6.12 11.38 25.36
C SER A 698 -4.66 11.65 25.77
N PRO A 699 -4.14 11.05 26.86
CA PRO A 699 -2.73 11.15 27.23
C PRO A 699 -1.79 10.61 26.15
N ARG A 700 -2.32 9.90 25.14
CA ARG A 700 -1.59 9.53 23.93
C ARG A 700 -0.93 10.74 23.27
N TYR A 701 -1.65 11.86 23.20
CA TYR A 701 -1.24 13.10 22.54
C TYR A 701 -0.49 14.04 23.48
N LEU A 702 0.09 13.60 24.60
CA LEU A 702 0.92 14.45 25.46
C LEU A 702 2.22 14.86 24.77
N ASN A 703 2.69 16.08 25.08
CA ASN A 703 3.93 16.63 24.54
C ASN A 703 5.10 15.67 24.81
N THR A 704 5.99 15.50 23.83
CA THR A 704 7.08 14.50 23.92
C THR A 704 8.02 14.77 25.09
N ALA A 705 8.31 16.03 25.41
CA ALA A 705 9.18 16.38 26.54
C ALA A 705 8.52 16.02 27.88
N LEU A 706 7.24 16.34 28.03
CA LEU A 706 6.45 16.02 29.23
C LEU A 706 6.31 14.50 29.39
N LYS A 707 6.03 13.78 28.30
CA LYS A 707 5.94 12.32 28.28
C LYS A 707 7.26 11.64 28.67
N ASN A 708 8.39 12.17 28.20
CA ASN A 708 9.71 11.66 28.57
C ASN A 708 10.02 11.93 30.04
N ALA A 709 9.70 13.12 30.55
CA ALA A 709 9.86 13.45 31.97
C ALA A 709 9.03 12.51 32.86
N LEU A 710 7.76 12.27 32.50
CA LEU A 710 6.87 11.37 33.23
C LEU A 710 7.39 9.92 33.24
N LYS A 711 7.91 9.42 32.11
CA LYS A 711 8.54 8.08 32.06
C LYS A 711 9.73 7.95 33.00
N ILE A 712 10.60 8.97 33.02
CA ILE A 712 11.77 8.98 33.90
C ILE A 712 11.30 8.98 35.36
N LEU A 713 10.30 9.80 35.70
CA LEU A 713 9.72 9.84 37.05
C LEU A 713 9.11 8.50 37.48
N ILE A 714 8.27 7.90 36.62
CA ILE A 714 7.60 6.61 36.88
C ILE A 714 8.62 5.49 37.05
N GLY A 715 9.75 5.52 36.33
CA GLY A 715 10.83 4.56 36.55
C GLY A 715 11.65 4.85 37.82
N PHE A 716 11.92 6.12 38.10
CA PHE A 716 12.80 6.54 39.19
C PHE A 716 12.19 6.26 40.56
N VAL A 717 10.90 6.55 40.75
CA VAL A 717 10.23 6.41 42.06
C VAL A 717 10.30 4.97 42.60
N PRO A 718 9.92 3.91 41.86
CA PRO A 718 10.04 2.53 42.33
C PRO A 718 11.48 2.11 42.61
N ALA A 719 12.44 2.54 41.76
CA ALA A 719 13.85 2.23 41.97
C ALA A 719 14.38 2.87 43.25
N PHE A 720 14.11 4.17 43.44
CA PHE A 720 14.50 4.92 44.62
C PHE A 720 13.91 4.31 45.89
N LEU A 721 12.60 4.01 45.90
CA LEU A 721 11.94 3.38 47.05
C LEU A 721 12.54 2.01 47.37
N THR A 722 12.85 1.20 46.35
CA THR A 722 13.48 -0.11 46.58
C THR A 722 14.85 0.06 47.21
N PHE A 723 15.70 0.94 46.68
CA PHE A 723 17.02 1.21 47.25
C PHE A 723 16.94 1.73 48.69
N ALA A 724 16.03 2.67 48.96
CA ALA A 724 15.85 3.25 50.29
C ALA A 724 15.35 2.24 51.33
N LEU A 725 14.58 1.23 50.91
CA LEU A 725 13.98 0.24 51.80
C LEU A 725 14.81 -1.05 51.94
N THR A 726 15.63 -1.43 50.96
CA THR A 726 16.31 -2.74 50.95
C THR A 726 17.82 -2.69 51.21
N LYS A 727 18.45 -1.50 51.23
CA LYS A 727 19.91 -1.38 51.31
C LYS A 727 20.37 -0.71 52.60
N ASP A 728 21.25 -1.40 53.32
CA ASP A 728 21.80 -0.91 54.60
C ASP A 728 22.87 0.17 54.43
N TRP A 729 23.52 0.23 53.26
CA TRP A 729 24.56 1.24 53.00
C TRP A 729 23.93 2.58 52.59
N TRP A 730 24.11 3.61 53.41
CA TRP A 730 23.47 4.93 53.25
C TRP A 730 23.65 5.55 51.85
N VAL A 731 24.81 5.37 51.21
CA VAL A 731 25.06 5.87 49.85
C VAL A 731 24.13 5.19 48.85
N LEU A 732 24.01 3.86 48.92
CA LEU A 732 23.15 3.11 48.02
C LEU A 732 21.67 3.32 48.37
N ALA A 733 21.32 3.53 49.64
CA ALA A 733 19.95 3.78 50.07
C ALA A 733 19.39 5.09 49.49
N TRP A 734 20.14 6.20 49.60
CA TRP A 734 19.68 7.52 49.16
C TRP A 734 20.11 7.90 47.74
N PHE A 735 21.29 7.47 47.29
CA PHE A 735 21.81 7.79 45.95
C PHE A 735 21.75 6.61 44.98
N GLY A 736 21.39 5.40 45.42
CA GLY A 736 21.37 4.21 44.56
C GLY A 736 20.52 4.39 43.32
N GLY A 737 19.29 4.93 43.45
CA GLY A 737 18.43 5.24 42.31
C GLY A 737 19.06 6.21 41.31
N LEU A 738 19.71 7.28 41.82
CA LEU A 738 20.39 8.27 40.98
C LEU A 738 21.60 7.68 40.26
N ILE A 739 22.42 6.89 40.95
CA ILE A 739 23.59 6.22 40.38
C ILE A 739 23.14 5.23 39.29
N TRP A 740 22.09 4.44 39.56
CA TRP A 740 21.55 3.47 38.61
C TRP A 740 21.07 4.13 37.31
N PHE A 741 20.38 5.27 37.44
CA PHE A 741 19.91 6.07 36.30
C PHE A 741 21.06 6.76 35.57
N ALA A 742 22.05 7.28 36.29
CA ALA A 742 23.23 7.91 35.70
C ALA A 742 24.01 6.92 34.84
N ILE A 743 24.26 5.70 35.33
CA ILE A 743 24.95 4.66 34.57
C ILE A 743 24.18 4.32 33.28
N THR A 744 22.87 4.05 33.36
CA THR A 744 22.05 3.76 32.17
C THR A 744 21.99 4.96 31.20
N GLY A 745 21.88 6.19 31.72
CA GLY A 745 21.82 7.41 30.92
C GLY A 745 23.11 7.62 30.13
N VAL A 746 24.26 7.56 30.81
CA VAL A 746 25.59 7.65 30.19
C VAL A 746 25.81 6.53 29.19
N ARG A 747 25.40 5.30 29.51
CA ARG A 747 25.47 4.15 28.59
C ARG A 747 24.74 4.42 27.27
N ASN A 748 23.54 5.00 27.29
CA ASN A 748 22.78 5.27 26.07
C ASN A 748 23.44 6.33 25.19
N ILE A 749 24.08 7.32 25.83
CA ILE A 749 24.87 8.32 25.15
C ILE A 749 26.08 7.65 24.49
N LEU A 750 26.86 6.85 25.24
CA LEU A 750 28.02 6.11 24.72
C LEU A 750 27.65 5.15 23.60
N GLN A 751 26.54 4.42 23.71
CA GLN A 751 26.01 3.54 22.66
C GLN A 751 25.73 4.31 21.37
N SER A 752 24.92 5.38 21.47
CA SER A 752 24.59 6.23 20.31
C SER A 752 25.88 6.76 19.66
N VAL A 753 26.89 6.97 20.51
CA VAL A 753 28.16 7.53 20.09
C VAL A 753 29.05 6.54 19.34
N LEU A 754 29.14 5.32 19.84
CA LEU A 754 29.85 4.20 19.22
C LEU A 754 29.17 3.76 17.91
N GLY A 755 27.83 3.70 17.89
CA GLY A 755 27.03 3.38 16.72
C GLY A 755 27.21 4.39 15.58
N GLY A 756 27.32 5.69 15.91
CA GLY A 756 27.48 6.79 14.95
C GLY A 756 28.90 6.99 14.39
N GLY A 757 29.95 6.44 15.00
CA GLY A 757 31.32 6.71 14.51
C GLY A 757 32.46 6.47 15.50
N GLY A 758 32.21 6.52 16.80
CA GLY A 758 33.28 6.50 17.83
C GLY A 758 34.08 7.82 17.86
N LEU A 759 35.39 7.77 18.14
CA LEU A 759 36.27 8.96 18.25
C LEU A 759 36.74 9.52 16.89
N ARG A 760 36.63 8.76 15.79
CA ARG A 760 36.93 9.19 14.41
C ARG A 760 35.67 9.70 13.72
N ARG A 761 35.10 10.79 14.25
CA ARG A 761 33.86 11.40 13.75
C ARG A 761 34.14 12.52 12.77
N SER A 762 33.17 12.75 11.91
CA SER A 762 33.03 14.06 11.28
C SER A 762 32.75 15.11 12.38
N PRO A 763 33.52 16.20 12.44
CA PRO A 763 33.34 17.29 13.41
C PRO A 763 32.02 18.05 13.24
N LEU A 764 31.26 17.77 12.17
CA LEU A 764 30.06 18.51 11.77
C LEU A 764 28.78 18.06 12.49
N LEU A 765 28.75 16.87 13.10
CA LEU A 765 27.60 16.36 13.84
C LEU A 765 27.68 16.69 15.33
N ARG A 766 26.76 17.54 15.80
CA ARG A 766 26.59 17.79 17.25
C ARG A 766 26.18 16.49 17.96
N TRP A 767 26.78 16.20 19.11
CA TRP A 767 26.47 14.99 19.90
C TRP A 767 24.98 14.77 20.13
N ASN A 768 24.25 15.86 20.36
CA ASN A 768 22.81 15.85 20.64
C ASN A 768 21.95 15.35 19.46
N SER A 769 22.41 15.43 18.20
CA SER A 769 21.63 14.93 17.06
C SER A 769 21.68 13.41 16.93
N LEU A 770 22.68 12.77 17.54
CA LEU A 770 22.82 11.31 17.57
C LEU A 770 22.02 10.67 18.72
N ILE A 771 21.63 11.45 19.73
CA ILE A 771 20.97 10.96 20.94
C ILE A 771 19.45 11.06 20.76
N SER A 772 18.78 9.92 20.79
CA SER A 772 17.32 9.88 20.89
C SER A 772 16.89 9.98 22.36
N TRP A 773 16.53 11.19 22.81
CA TRP A 773 16.04 11.42 24.18
C TRP A 773 14.83 10.57 24.57
N SER A 774 13.95 10.27 23.61
CA SER A 774 12.85 9.33 23.82
C SER A 774 13.31 7.90 24.08
N ARG A 775 14.40 7.46 23.44
CA ARG A 775 15.01 6.14 23.69
C ARG A 775 15.62 6.13 25.08
N VAL A 776 16.39 7.17 25.44
CA VAL A 776 16.96 7.31 26.80
C VAL A 776 15.86 7.25 27.87
N ALA A 777 14.76 7.97 27.69
CA ALA A 777 13.64 7.94 28.63
C ALA A 777 12.96 6.55 28.74
N ASP A 778 12.82 5.83 27.61
CA ASP A 778 12.31 4.45 27.62
C ASP A 778 13.28 3.51 28.39
N ASP A 779 14.59 3.63 28.15
CA ASP A 779 15.62 2.84 28.84
C ASP A 779 15.67 3.09 30.35
N LEU A 780 15.52 4.35 30.77
CA LEU A 780 15.47 4.74 32.17
C LEU A 780 14.20 4.22 32.86
N LEU A 781 13.05 4.24 32.18
CA LEU A 781 11.80 3.66 32.68
C LEU A 781 11.96 2.16 33.00
N PHE A 782 12.42 1.36 32.03
CA PHE A 782 12.59 -0.08 32.24
C PHE A 782 13.74 -0.41 33.20
N THR A 783 14.81 0.38 33.19
CA THR A 783 15.86 0.26 34.22
C THR A 783 15.28 0.45 35.61
N GLY A 784 14.40 1.44 35.79
CA GLY A 784 13.74 1.71 37.05
C GLY A 784 12.94 0.53 37.60
N PHE A 785 12.12 -0.12 36.75
CA PHE A 785 11.35 -1.30 37.14
C PHE A 785 12.19 -2.57 37.34
N SER A 786 13.40 -2.64 36.78
CA SER A 786 14.28 -3.81 36.97
C SER A 786 14.73 -3.98 38.43
N VAL A 787 14.85 -2.88 39.18
CA VAL A 787 15.32 -2.89 40.57
C VAL A 787 14.32 -3.59 41.52
N PRO A 788 13.05 -3.18 41.63
CA PRO A 788 12.07 -3.89 42.45
C PRO A 788 11.80 -5.31 41.95
N LEU A 789 11.84 -5.55 40.64
CA LEU A 789 11.63 -6.88 40.08
C LEU A 789 12.71 -7.86 40.55
N LEU A 790 13.99 -7.49 40.44
CA LEU A 790 15.08 -8.40 40.74
C LEU A 790 15.39 -8.47 42.23
N ASP A 791 15.46 -7.33 42.91
CA ASP A 791 15.89 -7.27 44.30
C ASP A 791 14.76 -7.62 45.28
N LEU A 792 13.54 -7.12 45.05
CA LEU A 792 12.41 -7.36 45.96
C LEU A 792 11.62 -8.61 45.56
N LEU A 793 11.12 -8.70 44.32
CA LEU A 793 10.26 -9.83 43.93
C LEU A 793 11.04 -11.14 43.80
N VAL A 794 12.06 -11.18 42.94
CA VAL A 794 12.77 -12.44 42.64
C VAL A 794 13.66 -12.86 43.80
N LYS A 795 14.54 -11.98 44.28
CA LYS A 795 15.49 -12.32 45.34
C LYS A 795 14.80 -12.47 46.71
N THR A 796 14.11 -11.43 47.20
CA THR A 796 13.55 -11.47 48.57
C THR A 796 12.27 -12.29 48.67
N VAL A 797 11.28 -12.08 47.81
CA VAL A 797 9.97 -12.76 47.97
C VAL A 797 10.03 -14.21 47.48
N ILE A 798 10.49 -14.45 46.25
CA ILE A 798 10.43 -15.79 45.64
C ILE A 798 11.54 -16.70 46.15
N LEU A 799 12.80 -16.26 46.07
CA LEU A 799 13.95 -17.12 46.38
C LEU A 799 14.19 -17.25 47.89
N ASP A 800 14.28 -16.14 48.61
CA ASP A 800 14.55 -16.13 50.06
C ASP A 800 13.34 -16.59 50.88
N HIS A 801 12.21 -15.86 50.85
CA HIS A 801 11.03 -16.21 51.66
C HIS A 801 10.26 -17.42 51.13
N GLY A 802 10.19 -17.61 49.81
CA GLY A 802 9.41 -18.68 49.20
C GLY A 802 10.12 -20.04 49.13
N LEU A 803 11.41 -20.05 48.81
CA LEU A 803 12.19 -21.27 48.54
C LEU A 803 13.37 -21.48 49.50
N GLY A 804 13.65 -20.55 50.41
CA GLY A 804 14.80 -20.63 51.34
C GLY A 804 16.16 -20.55 50.65
N ILE A 805 16.21 -20.06 49.40
CA ILE A 805 17.43 -19.93 48.60
C ILE A 805 18.03 -18.55 48.83
N THR A 806 19.17 -18.53 49.52
CA THR A 806 19.95 -17.32 49.83
C THR A 806 21.39 -17.50 49.36
N THR A 807 22.20 -16.45 49.52
CA THR A 807 23.65 -16.53 49.27
C THR A 807 24.36 -17.51 50.21
N ALA A 808 23.75 -17.84 51.36
CA ALA A 808 24.30 -18.78 52.33
C ALA A 808 23.85 -20.24 52.08
N THR A 809 22.64 -20.46 51.53
CA THR A 809 22.11 -21.82 51.33
C THR A 809 22.48 -22.41 49.97
N ASN A 810 22.23 -21.70 48.86
CA ASN A 810 22.58 -22.17 47.52
C ASN A 810 22.91 -21.00 46.59
N PRO A 811 24.16 -20.51 46.59
CA PRO A 811 24.55 -19.34 45.82
C PRO A 811 24.46 -19.57 44.31
N VAL A 812 24.75 -20.77 43.81
CA VAL A 812 24.69 -21.09 42.37
C VAL A 812 23.27 -20.97 41.85
N MET A 813 22.29 -21.53 42.57
CA MET A 813 20.89 -21.48 42.19
C MET A 813 20.31 -20.06 42.29
N LEU A 814 20.71 -19.29 43.30
CA LEU A 814 20.34 -17.88 43.44
C LEU A 814 20.81 -17.06 42.23
N PHE A 815 22.11 -17.12 41.91
CA PHE A 815 22.68 -16.34 40.81
C PHE A 815 22.18 -16.79 39.43
N ALA A 816 21.97 -18.10 39.23
CA ALA A 816 21.40 -18.62 37.99
C ALA A 816 19.96 -18.12 37.79
N SER A 817 19.12 -18.16 38.84
CA SER A 817 17.73 -17.69 38.79
C SER A 817 17.66 -16.18 38.55
N MET A 818 18.53 -15.40 39.22
CA MET A 818 18.65 -13.96 39.01
C MET A 818 19.10 -13.62 37.59
N ALA A 819 20.09 -14.34 37.04
CA ALA A 819 20.57 -14.13 35.68
C ALA A 819 19.49 -14.45 34.64
N LEU A 820 18.73 -15.54 34.83
CA LEU A 820 17.60 -15.93 33.99
C LEU A 820 16.48 -14.88 34.02
N ALA A 821 16.05 -14.46 35.21
CA ALA A 821 15.01 -13.46 35.38
C ALA A 821 15.40 -12.11 34.75
N ASN A 822 16.64 -11.67 34.97
CA ASN A 822 17.17 -10.45 34.35
C ASN A 822 17.24 -10.59 32.82
N GLY A 823 17.78 -11.70 32.30
CA GLY A 823 17.85 -11.97 30.86
C GLY A 823 16.48 -11.99 30.17
N ALA A 824 15.49 -12.64 30.81
CA ALA A 824 14.10 -12.65 30.34
C ALA A 824 13.48 -11.24 30.36
N TYR A 825 13.64 -10.50 31.46
CA TYR A 825 13.16 -9.13 31.58
C TYR A 825 13.74 -8.20 30.51
N ILE A 826 15.05 -8.27 30.30
CA ILE A 826 15.76 -7.47 29.30
C ILE A 826 15.25 -7.80 27.90
N SER A 827 15.14 -9.09 27.59
CA SER A 827 14.69 -9.56 26.28
C SER A 827 13.25 -9.13 25.98
N CYS A 828 12.36 -9.24 26.97
CA CYS A 828 10.97 -8.85 26.85
C CYS A 828 10.80 -7.35 26.56
N HIS A 829 11.42 -6.46 27.35
CA HIS A 829 11.26 -5.02 27.09
C HIS A 829 12.04 -4.57 25.84
N ASN A 830 13.16 -5.20 25.49
CA ASN A 830 13.86 -4.94 24.23
C ASN A 830 13.01 -5.32 23.01
N ALA A 831 12.32 -6.46 23.06
CA ALA A 831 11.35 -6.85 22.05
C ALA A 831 10.18 -5.87 22.00
N PHE A 832 9.68 -5.42 23.15
CA PHE A 832 8.60 -4.42 23.25
C PHE A 832 8.98 -3.06 22.65
N ARG A 833 10.22 -2.61 22.86
CA ARG A 833 10.78 -1.38 22.28
C ARG A 833 11.03 -1.49 20.77
N GLY A 834 11.09 -2.72 20.23
CA GLY A 834 11.26 -2.98 18.80
C GLY A 834 12.72 -3.05 18.33
N LEU A 835 13.65 -3.46 19.20
CA LEU A 835 15.04 -3.71 18.79
C LEU A 835 15.13 -4.92 17.83
N PRO A 836 16.19 -5.01 16.99
CA PRO A 836 16.43 -6.16 16.13
C PRO A 836 16.50 -7.47 16.94
N ARG A 837 15.94 -8.56 16.41
CA ARG A 837 15.90 -9.87 17.10
C ARG A 837 17.27 -10.37 17.55
N THR A 838 18.31 -10.10 16.77
CA THR A 838 19.70 -10.42 17.09
C THR A 838 20.19 -9.69 18.34
N VAL A 839 19.85 -8.41 18.47
CA VAL A 839 20.19 -7.57 19.64
C VAL A 839 19.39 -7.99 20.87
N VAL A 840 18.10 -8.33 20.70
CA VAL A 840 17.27 -8.87 21.78
C VAL A 840 17.88 -10.17 22.33
N PHE A 841 18.23 -11.10 21.45
CA PHE A 841 18.85 -12.38 21.84
C PHE A 841 20.21 -12.19 22.50
N ALA A 842 21.09 -11.35 21.96
CA ALA A 842 22.39 -11.07 22.58
C ALA A 842 22.25 -10.44 23.98
N ASN A 843 21.27 -9.56 24.16
CA ASN A 843 20.98 -8.95 25.45
C ASN A 843 20.41 -9.93 26.50
N PHE A 844 19.86 -11.09 26.10
CA PHE A 844 19.49 -12.16 27.03
C PHE A 844 20.71 -12.66 27.83
N PHE A 845 21.83 -12.83 27.14
CA PHE A 845 23.10 -13.31 27.72
C PHE A 845 23.94 -12.19 28.37
N ARG A 846 23.42 -10.96 28.44
CA ARG A 846 24.15 -9.80 28.95
C ARG A 846 24.72 -10.01 30.35
N SER A 847 23.93 -10.61 31.26
CA SER A 847 24.36 -10.88 32.63
C SER A 847 25.60 -11.78 32.66
N ILE A 848 25.63 -12.83 31.84
CA ILE A 848 26.74 -13.79 31.77
C ILE A 848 27.98 -13.14 31.16
N LEU A 849 27.81 -12.41 30.05
CA LEU A 849 28.89 -11.70 29.36
C LEU A 849 29.53 -10.60 30.22
N SER A 850 28.81 -10.07 31.22
CA SER A 850 29.30 -9.01 32.10
C SER A 850 30.19 -9.49 33.25
N ILE A 851 30.18 -10.80 33.58
CA ILE A 851 30.93 -11.35 34.72
C ILE A 851 32.44 -11.12 34.57
N PRO A 852 33.10 -11.46 33.44
CA PRO A 852 34.54 -11.24 33.30
C PRO A 852 34.91 -9.76 33.40
N LEU A 853 34.06 -8.89 32.86
CA LEU A 853 34.29 -7.44 32.88
C LEU A 853 34.13 -6.86 34.30
N ALA A 854 33.15 -7.35 35.07
CA ALA A 854 32.95 -6.96 36.45
C ALA A 854 34.13 -7.37 37.34
N LEU A 855 34.67 -8.58 37.13
CA LEU A 855 35.89 -9.04 37.82
C LEU A 855 37.08 -8.14 37.47
N LEU A 856 37.28 -7.82 36.19
CA LEU A 856 38.35 -6.95 35.74
C LEU A 856 38.27 -5.55 36.36
N PHE A 857 37.07 -4.95 36.41
CA PHE A 857 36.88 -3.66 37.06
C PHE A 857 37.13 -3.71 38.57
N ASN A 858 36.64 -4.75 39.26
CA ASN A 858 36.92 -4.94 40.68
C ASN A 858 38.42 -5.11 40.96
N SER A 859 39.14 -5.91 40.18
CA SER A 859 40.59 -6.09 40.32
C SER A 859 41.37 -4.81 40.03
N GLY A 860 40.97 -4.04 39.01
CA GLY A 860 41.58 -2.75 38.69
C GLY A 860 41.39 -1.70 39.79
N LEU A 861 40.18 -1.60 40.34
CA LEU A 861 39.88 -0.73 41.49
C LEU A 861 40.67 -1.16 42.73
N ALA A 862 40.78 -2.48 42.98
CA ALA A 862 41.59 -3.01 44.06
C ALA A 862 43.05 -2.57 43.93
N GLY A 863 43.65 -2.77 42.75
CA GLY A 863 45.03 -2.36 42.47
C GLY A 863 45.26 -0.87 42.66
N GLY A 864 44.35 -0.02 42.15
CA GLY A 864 44.44 1.44 42.33
C GLY A 864 44.34 1.88 43.79
N MET A 865 43.44 1.26 44.57
CA MET A 865 43.28 1.55 46.00
C MET A 865 44.47 1.06 46.84
N HIS A 866 45.06 -0.09 46.49
CA HIS A 866 46.30 -0.56 47.09
C HIS A 866 47.47 0.37 46.78
N MET A 867 47.58 0.85 45.54
CA MET A 867 48.59 1.85 45.15
C MET A 867 48.40 3.20 45.85
N ALA A 868 47.16 3.56 46.19
CA ALA A 868 46.84 4.77 46.94
C ALA A 868 47.00 4.61 48.47
N GLY A 869 47.46 3.45 48.96
CA GLY A 869 47.71 3.20 50.38
C GLY A 869 46.46 3.03 51.25
N MET A 870 45.30 2.72 50.65
CA MET A 870 44.04 2.56 51.40
C MET A 870 44.00 1.22 52.15
N THR A 871 43.62 1.23 53.43
CA THR A 871 43.39 0.02 54.23
C THR A 871 41.91 -0.41 54.16
N GLY A 872 41.63 -1.71 54.06
CA GLY A 872 40.25 -2.23 53.98
C GLY A 872 39.63 -2.25 52.58
N VAL A 873 40.46 -2.35 51.54
CA VAL A 873 40.07 -2.34 50.12
C VAL A 873 38.98 -3.37 49.80
N GLU A 874 39.07 -4.59 50.32
CA GLU A 874 38.08 -5.64 50.05
C GLU A 874 36.68 -5.32 50.60
N GLN A 875 36.60 -4.78 51.81
CA GLN A 875 35.32 -4.38 52.42
C GLN A 875 34.70 -3.17 51.68
N ALA A 876 35.54 -2.26 51.18
CA ALA A 876 35.08 -1.17 50.33
C ALA A 876 34.56 -1.71 48.99
N LEU A 877 35.33 -2.56 48.30
CA LEU A 877 34.93 -3.17 47.04
C LEU A 877 33.65 -3.99 47.14
N GLN A 878 33.43 -4.68 48.27
CA GLN A 878 32.20 -5.42 48.52
C GLN A 878 30.97 -4.48 48.56
N LYS A 879 31.09 -3.29 49.16
CA LYS A 879 30.02 -2.26 49.15
C LYS A 879 29.79 -1.69 47.74
N TRP A 880 30.85 -1.59 46.94
CA TRP A 880 30.79 -1.11 45.55
C TRP A 880 30.41 -2.18 44.53
N ALA A 881 30.40 -3.47 44.89
CA ALA A 881 30.24 -4.59 43.96
C ALA A 881 28.95 -4.50 43.11
N ALA A 882 27.84 -4.03 43.69
CA ALA A 882 26.59 -3.83 42.96
C ALA A 882 26.71 -2.75 41.87
N ILE A 883 27.44 -1.66 42.16
CA ILE A 883 27.68 -0.56 41.23
C ILE A 883 28.64 -1.02 40.12
N THR A 884 29.72 -1.71 40.48
CA THR A 884 30.70 -2.26 39.52
C THR A 884 30.05 -3.28 38.58
N SER A 885 29.20 -4.17 39.11
CA SER A 885 28.46 -5.17 38.32
C SER A 885 27.45 -4.52 37.37
N LYS A 886 26.70 -3.53 37.83
CA LYS A 886 25.76 -2.75 37.00
C LYS A 886 26.49 -2.03 35.87
N PHE A 887 27.59 -1.34 36.19
CA PHE A 887 28.41 -0.63 35.21
C PHE A 887 28.97 -1.60 34.15
N ALA A 888 29.52 -2.75 34.56
CA ALA A 888 30.00 -3.78 33.64
C ALA A 888 28.89 -4.30 32.70
N SER A 889 27.70 -4.56 33.24
CA SER A 889 26.54 -5.00 32.45
C SER A 889 26.13 -3.97 31.39
N ASP A 890 26.13 -2.68 31.74
CA ASP A 890 25.81 -1.59 30.81
C ASP A 890 26.91 -1.35 29.77
N CYS A 891 28.18 -1.54 30.10
CA CYS A 891 29.26 -1.54 29.11
C CYS A 891 29.05 -2.63 28.06
N VAL A 892 28.73 -3.86 28.48
CA VAL A 892 28.39 -4.95 27.55
C VAL A 892 27.16 -4.58 26.71
N ALA A 893 26.13 -3.98 27.33
CA ALA A 893 24.94 -3.51 26.63
C ALA A 893 25.26 -2.43 25.58
N ALA A 894 26.17 -1.51 25.89
CA ALA A 894 26.62 -0.45 24.98
C ALA A 894 27.35 -1.03 23.77
N VAL A 895 28.14 -2.09 23.97
CA VAL A 895 28.83 -2.82 22.91
C VAL A 895 27.84 -3.59 22.03
N ILE A 896 26.95 -4.39 22.63
CA ILE A 896 25.96 -5.19 21.89
C ILE A 896 25.07 -4.30 21.03
N GLU A 897 24.46 -3.28 21.62
CA GLU A 897 23.56 -2.39 20.89
C GLU A 897 24.32 -1.45 19.96
N GLY A 898 25.50 -0.97 20.35
CA GLY A 898 26.36 -0.14 19.49
C GLY A 898 26.86 -0.87 18.25
N LEU A 899 27.15 -2.17 18.35
CA LEU A 899 27.48 -3.03 17.19
C LEU A 899 26.25 -3.24 16.29
N GLY A 900 25.06 -3.42 16.88
CA GLY A 900 23.80 -3.48 16.16
C GLY A 900 23.52 -2.20 15.36
N ASP A 901 23.60 -1.05 16.03
CA ASP A 901 23.43 0.27 15.41
C ASP A 901 24.50 0.52 14.32
N ARG A 902 25.76 0.11 14.57
CA ARG A 902 26.85 0.19 13.57
C ARG A 902 26.54 -0.64 12.33
N HIS A 903 26.11 -1.89 12.49
CA HIS A 903 25.81 -2.76 11.37
C HIS A 903 24.63 -2.21 10.54
N ASN A 904 23.59 -1.72 11.23
CA ASN A 904 22.46 -1.07 10.57
C ASN A 904 22.89 0.18 9.77
N ASN A 905 23.68 1.06 10.38
CA ASN A 905 24.19 2.26 9.71
C ASN A 905 25.01 1.91 8.46
N VAL A 906 25.96 0.97 8.55
CA VAL A 906 26.75 0.55 7.38
C VAL A 906 25.87 -0.04 6.28
N ARG A 907 24.92 -0.91 6.62
CA ARG A 907 23.99 -1.52 5.65
C ARG A 907 23.17 -0.45 4.91
N VAL A 908 22.61 0.51 5.64
CA VAL A 908 21.87 1.64 5.05
C VAL A 908 22.77 2.43 4.10
N ARG A 909 23.99 2.77 4.53
CA ARG A 909 24.92 3.54 3.70
C ARG A 909 25.35 2.79 2.44
N ILE A 910 25.54 1.47 2.49
CA ILE A 910 25.81 0.68 1.29
C ILE A 910 24.67 0.80 0.28
N SER A 911 23.42 0.78 0.76
CA SER A 911 22.25 0.96 -0.09
C SER A 911 22.20 2.37 -0.71
N ASP A 912 22.46 3.41 0.09
CA ASP A 912 22.45 4.80 -0.39
C ASP A 912 23.52 5.04 -1.46
N TYR A 913 24.75 4.55 -1.22
CA TYR A 913 25.84 4.66 -2.21
C TYR A 913 25.51 3.89 -3.47
N ARG A 914 25.01 2.65 -3.38
CA ARG A 914 24.63 1.86 -4.56
C ARG A 914 23.58 2.58 -5.41
N ALA A 915 22.55 3.16 -4.79
CA ALA A 915 21.53 3.91 -5.51
C ALA A 915 22.13 5.09 -6.30
N LYS A 916 23.08 5.82 -5.71
CA LYS A 916 23.76 6.95 -6.37
C LYS A 916 24.80 6.53 -7.40
N LEU A 917 25.54 5.45 -7.14
CA LEU A 917 26.48 4.90 -8.12
C LEU A 917 25.78 4.42 -9.37
N ILE A 918 24.63 3.73 -9.26
CA ILE A 918 23.82 3.34 -10.42
C ILE A 918 23.40 4.59 -11.22
N ALA A 919 22.85 5.60 -10.56
CA ALA A 919 22.43 6.83 -11.23
C ALA A 919 23.60 7.59 -11.90
N MET A 920 24.80 7.52 -11.32
CA MET A 920 26.02 8.11 -11.87
C MET A 920 26.52 7.33 -13.09
N PHE A 921 26.60 6.01 -13.01
CA PHE A 921 27.01 5.17 -14.14
C PHE A 921 26.02 5.23 -15.29
N ASP A 922 24.71 5.30 -15.02
CA ASP A 922 23.69 5.52 -16.04
C ASP A 922 23.86 6.89 -16.73
N ALA A 923 24.19 7.95 -15.96
CA ALA A 923 24.47 9.27 -16.53
C ALA A 923 25.74 9.26 -17.39
N PHE A 924 26.79 8.57 -16.94
CA PHE A 924 28.03 8.38 -17.70
C PHE A 924 27.77 7.63 -19.01
N ALA A 925 27.06 6.50 -18.97
CA ALA A 925 26.72 5.72 -20.16
C ALA A 925 25.90 6.51 -21.18
N ARG A 926 25.01 7.40 -20.72
CA ARG A 926 24.26 8.30 -21.62
C ARG A 926 25.14 9.36 -22.25
N LEU A 927 26.10 9.93 -21.50
CA LEU A 927 27.06 10.87 -22.05
C LEU A 927 27.95 10.18 -23.09
N ASP A 928 28.42 8.97 -22.80
CA ASP A 928 29.23 8.15 -23.71
C ASP A 928 28.47 7.84 -25.02
N MET A 929 27.16 7.56 -24.94
CA MET A 929 26.31 7.39 -26.12
C MET A 929 26.07 8.69 -26.91
N LEU A 930 26.07 9.86 -26.24
CA LEU A 930 25.86 11.16 -26.89
C LEU A 930 27.14 11.69 -27.55
N PHE A 931 28.32 11.33 -27.02
CA PHE A 931 29.63 11.77 -27.49
C PHE A 931 30.54 10.57 -27.81
N PRO A 932 30.17 9.70 -28.78
CA PRO A 932 30.92 8.47 -29.07
C PRO A 932 32.33 8.73 -29.63
N GLU A 933 32.61 9.93 -30.14
CA GLU A 933 33.91 10.33 -30.69
C GLU A 933 34.85 10.94 -29.64
N GLU A 934 34.33 11.26 -28.44
CA GLU A 934 35.09 11.91 -27.36
C GLU A 934 35.34 10.96 -26.21
N ASP A 935 36.51 11.05 -25.57
CA ASP A 935 36.77 10.33 -24.33
C ASP A 935 36.08 11.06 -23.16
N VAL A 936 34.84 10.64 -22.85
CA VAL A 936 34.03 11.21 -21.76
C VAL A 936 34.76 11.11 -20.41
N LEU A 937 35.57 10.07 -20.19
CA LEU A 937 36.36 9.92 -18.97
C LEU A 937 37.39 11.04 -18.85
N ASP A 938 38.05 11.42 -19.94
CA ASP A 938 39.02 12.53 -19.97
C ASP A 938 38.32 13.90 -19.92
N MET A 939 37.15 14.04 -20.52
CA MET A 939 36.35 15.27 -20.37
C MET A 939 36.00 15.53 -18.89
N LEU A 940 35.57 14.49 -18.16
CA LEU A 940 35.24 14.60 -16.72
C LEU A 940 36.45 14.97 -15.85
N GLN A 941 37.69 14.78 -16.33
CA GLN A 941 38.89 15.21 -15.62
C GLN A 941 38.99 16.75 -15.54
N THR A 942 38.48 17.46 -16.55
CA THR A 942 38.49 18.92 -16.62
C THR A 942 37.07 19.48 -16.76
N PRO A 943 36.39 19.81 -15.64
CA PRO A 943 34.99 20.24 -15.64
C PRO A 943 34.68 21.47 -16.49
N LYS A 944 35.68 22.30 -16.83
CA LYS A 944 35.50 23.46 -17.72
C LYS A 944 35.33 23.03 -19.18
N MET A 945 36.23 22.18 -19.69
CA MET A 945 36.16 21.67 -21.07
C MET A 945 34.91 20.83 -21.28
N PHE A 946 34.58 19.93 -20.35
CA PHE A 946 33.35 19.12 -20.38
C PHE A 946 32.08 19.95 -20.64
N MET A 947 32.01 21.16 -20.08
CA MET A 947 30.83 22.02 -20.20
C MET A 947 30.83 22.92 -21.44
N GLU A 948 31.99 23.24 -22.00
CA GLU A 948 32.10 23.95 -23.28
C GLU A 948 31.67 23.05 -24.44
N THR A 949 31.87 21.73 -24.29
CA THR A 949 31.53 20.72 -25.29
C THR A 949 30.09 20.20 -25.20
N ILE A 950 29.43 20.37 -24.04
CA ILE A 950 28.08 19.84 -23.81
C ILE A 950 26.99 20.68 -24.53
N SER A 951 26.21 20.01 -25.39
CA SER A 951 25.04 20.58 -26.06
C SER A 951 23.90 20.89 -25.07
N TYR A 952 22.91 21.68 -25.52
CA TYR A 952 21.71 21.99 -24.72
C TYR A 952 20.99 20.71 -24.22
N GLU A 953 21.03 19.64 -25.00
CA GLU A 953 20.40 18.34 -24.72
C GLU A 953 21.09 17.57 -23.57
N ALA A 954 22.37 17.86 -23.28
CA ALA A 954 23.14 17.22 -22.20
C ALA A 954 23.21 18.06 -20.90
N ARG A 955 22.65 19.27 -20.85
CA ARG A 955 22.58 20.11 -19.62
C ARG A 955 21.81 19.45 -18.48
N ASP A 956 20.82 18.63 -18.77
CA ASP A 956 20.10 17.87 -17.74
C ASP A 956 20.98 16.81 -17.08
N LEU A 957 21.92 16.21 -17.83
CA LEU A 957 22.87 15.23 -17.31
C LEU A 957 23.92 15.88 -16.42
N GLU A 958 24.38 17.09 -16.75
CA GLU A 958 25.24 17.89 -15.87
C GLU A 958 24.60 18.08 -14.49
N LYS A 959 23.34 18.53 -14.46
CA LYS A 959 22.59 18.72 -13.21
C LYS A 959 22.50 17.42 -12.39
N VAL A 960 22.30 16.30 -13.05
CA VAL A 960 22.28 14.97 -12.40
C VAL A 960 23.64 14.64 -11.78
N LEU A 961 24.75 14.87 -12.50
CA LEU A 961 26.11 14.63 -12.01
C LEU A 961 26.45 15.53 -10.81
N ILE A 962 26.14 16.83 -10.88
CA ILE A 962 26.35 17.78 -9.78
C ILE A 962 25.59 17.32 -8.53
N VAL A 963 24.30 17.02 -8.67
CA VAL A 963 23.46 16.57 -7.55
C VAL A 963 23.97 15.24 -6.98
N ASN A 964 24.40 14.32 -7.84
CA ASN A 964 25.00 13.07 -7.42
C ASN A 964 26.25 13.30 -6.56
N ALA A 965 27.18 14.14 -7.04
CA ALA A 965 28.40 14.46 -6.33
C ALA A 965 28.15 15.18 -4.99
N LEU A 966 27.19 16.11 -4.95
CA LEU A 966 26.77 16.78 -3.71
C LEU A 966 26.21 15.78 -2.67
N ASP A 967 25.41 14.81 -3.12
CA ASP A 967 24.87 13.77 -2.24
C ASP A 967 25.96 12.81 -1.75
N LEU A 968 26.89 12.40 -2.62
CA LEU A 968 28.03 11.55 -2.26
C LEU A 968 28.97 12.24 -1.26
N MET A 969 29.25 13.53 -1.47
CA MET A 969 29.98 14.37 -0.52
C MET A 969 29.27 14.46 0.83
N TYR A 970 27.94 14.70 0.81
CA TYR A 970 27.13 14.71 2.03
C TYR A 970 27.16 13.36 2.75
N PHE A 971 27.07 12.25 2.03
CA PHE A 971 27.21 10.93 2.63
C PHE A 971 28.56 10.78 3.32
N TRP A 972 29.66 11.02 2.60
CA TRP A 972 31.03 10.83 3.10
C TRP A 972 31.29 11.62 4.38
N LEU A 973 30.94 12.91 4.37
CA LEU A 973 31.30 13.84 5.43
C LEU A 973 30.25 13.94 6.54
N TYR A 974 28.97 13.68 6.27
CA TYR A 974 27.90 13.95 7.25
C TYR A 974 27.23 12.67 7.76
N GLN A 975 27.11 11.61 6.95
CA GLN A 975 26.37 10.41 7.37
C GLN A 975 27.23 9.42 8.18
N PRO A 976 26.67 8.80 9.23
CA PRO A 976 27.44 7.93 10.12
C PRO A 976 27.93 6.68 9.38
N ARG A 977 29.22 6.38 9.53
CA ARG A 977 29.90 5.20 8.93
C ARG A 977 29.89 5.15 7.39
N ALA A 978 29.56 6.24 6.71
CA ALA A 978 29.53 6.29 5.26
C ALA A 978 30.91 6.06 4.62
N SER A 979 31.99 6.63 5.18
CA SER A 979 33.35 6.38 4.69
C SER A 979 33.73 4.89 4.71
N LYS A 980 33.33 4.15 5.76
CA LYS A 980 33.55 2.69 5.82
C LYS A 980 32.73 1.95 4.76
N ALA A 981 31.48 2.37 4.54
CA ALA A 981 30.61 1.77 3.53
C ALA A 981 31.18 1.98 2.12
N LEU A 982 31.60 3.21 1.78
CA LEU A 982 32.26 3.50 0.51
C LEU A 982 33.55 2.69 0.36
N GLY A 983 34.38 2.63 1.41
CA GLY A 983 35.60 1.81 1.42
C GLY A 983 35.34 0.34 1.06
N SER A 984 34.25 -0.25 1.56
CA SER A 984 33.83 -1.61 1.19
C SER A 984 33.42 -1.71 -0.27
N ILE A 985 32.61 -0.78 -0.78
CA ILE A 985 32.15 -0.80 -2.18
C ILE A 985 33.33 -0.63 -3.13
N THR A 986 34.25 0.29 -2.81
CA THR A 986 35.40 0.59 -3.64
C THR A 986 36.38 -0.57 -3.73
N GLN A 987 36.38 -1.53 -2.79
CA GLN A 987 37.22 -2.72 -2.90
C GLN A 987 36.78 -3.62 -4.07
N ASP A 988 35.48 -3.64 -4.37
CA ASP A 988 34.89 -4.48 -5.41
C ASP A 988 34.88 -3.80 -6.80
N MET A 989 35.14 -2.48 -6.87
CA MET A 989 35.14 -1.72 -8.13
C MET A 989 36.34 -2.05 -9.01
N SER A 990 36.15 -2.10 -10.32
CA SER A 990 37.27 -2.14 -11.29
C SER A 990 38.10 -0.84 -11.25
N LYS A 991 39.27 -0.85 -11.90
CA LYS A 991 40.11 0.37 -12.03
C LYS A 991 39.37 1.45 -12.82
N GLU A 992 38.66 1.06 -13.86
CA GLU A 992 37.88 1.95 -14.72
C GLU A 992 36.67 2.54 -13.98
N GLU A 993 35.88 1.69 -13.30
CA GLU A 993 34.73 2.13 -12.49
C GLU A 993 35.15 3.14 -11.42
N TRP A 994 36.33 2.95 -10.82
CA TRP A 994 36.89 3.89 -9.85
C TRP A 994 37.31 5.22 -10.48
N LEU A 995 37.91 5.20 -11.67
CA LEU A 995 38.28 6.42 -12.38
C LEU A 995 37.05 7.22 -12.79
N ILE A 996 36.00 6.55 -13.30
CA ILE A 996 34.70 7.17 -13.61
C ILE A 996 34.12 7.81 -12.35
N PHE A 997 34.10 7.05 -11.24
CA PHE A 997 33.61 7.55 -9.96
C PHE A 997 34.40 8.77 -9.47
N LEU A 998 35.74 8.70 -9.44
CA LEU A 998 36.58 9.78 -8.92
C LEU A 998 36.48 11.04 -9.79
N ARG A 999 36.60 10.91 -11.11
CA ARG A 999 36.59 12.05 -12.04
C ARG A 999 35.23 12.73 -12.09
N SER A 1000 34.13 11.97 -12.02
CA SER A 1000 32.79 12.57 -11.90
C SER A 1000 32.61 13.46 -10.65
N GLN A 1001 33.37 13.23 -9.57
CA GLN A 1001 33.31 14.10 -8.39
C GLN A 1001 33.98 15.46 -8.60
N TYR A 1002 34.88 15.60 -9.58
CA TYR A 1002 35.57 16.88 -9.83
C TYR A 1002 34.65 18.00 -10.30
N VAL A 1003 33.41 17.68 -10.70
CA VAL A 1003 32.35 18.67 -10.92
C VAL A 1003 32.15 19.59 -9.69
N LEU A 1004 32.47 19.12 -8.48
CA LEU A 1004 32.41 19.90 -7.24
C LEU A 1004 33.38 21.09 -7.20
N LYS A 1005 34.38 21.19 -8.09
CA LYS A 1005 35.27 22.37 -8.19
C LYS A 1005 34.59 23.59 -8.85
N ARG A 1006 33.37 23.43 -9.36
CA ARG A 1006 32.57 24.48 -10.04
C ARG A 1006 31.80 25.34 -9.04
N TYR A 1007 32.52 26.12 -8.22
CA TYR A 1007 31.88 26.91 -7.15
C TYR A 1007 30.83 27.89 -7.66
N ARG A 1008 31.05 28.55 -8.81
CA ARG A 1008 30.12 29.56 -9.33
C ARG A 1008 28.79 28.93 -9.73
N GLU A 1009 28.83 27.88 -10.54
CA GLU A 1009 27.65 27.21 -11.08
C GLU A 1009 26.86 26.51 -9.98
N ILE A 1010 27.55 25.79 -9.09
CA ILE A 1010 26.90 25.10 -7.98
C ILE A 1010 26.27 26.12 -7.01
N SER A 1011 26.96 27.23 -6.71
CA SER A 1011 26.39 28.30 -5.88
C SER A 1011 25.15 28.92 -6.53
N GLN A 1012 25.19 29.17 -7.84
CA GLN A 1012 24.04 29.66 -8.59
C GLN A 1012 22.87 28.67 -8.52
N MET A 1013 23.10 27.37 -8.68
CA MET A 1013 22.06 26.36 -8.54
C MET A 1013 21.40 26.37 -7.16
N PHE A 1014 22.18 26.58 -6.08
CA PHE A 1014 21.63 26.74 -4.74
C PHE A 1014 20.72 27.98 -4.62
N VAL A 1015 21.15 29.11 -5.19
CA VAL A 1015 20.39 30.37 -5.21
C VAL A 1015 19.11 30.25 -6.05
N ASP A 1016 19.20 29.56 -7.19
CA ASP A 1016 18.07 29.23 -8.08
C ASP A 1016 17.10 28.21 -7.46
N GLY A 1017 17.39 27.75 -6.24
CA GLY A 1017 16.48 27.00 -5.41
C GLY A 1017 16.70 25.49 -5.41
N LEU A 1018 17.91 24.98 -5.73
CA LEU A 1018 18.22 23.54 -5.71
C LEU A 1018 17.70 22.83 -4.46
N VAL A 1019 17.88 23.42 -3.28
CA VAL A 1019 17.38 22.89 -1.99
C VAL A 1019 16.33 23.80 -1.32
N GLY A 1020 15.71 24.70 -2.09
CA GLY A 1020 14.73 25.66 -1.58
C GLY A 1020 15.32 26.83 -0.80
N LYS A 1021 14.48 27.64 -0.14
CA LYS A 1021 14.85 28.90 0.55
C LYS A 1021 15.84 28.73 1.70
N ASN A 1022 15.88 27.54 2.34
CA ASN A 1022 16.81 27.24 3.43
C ASN A 1022 18.17 26.72 2.91
N PHE A 1023 18.64 27.20 1.76
CA PHE A 1023 19.86 26.74 1.11
C PHE A 1023 21.15 27.16 1.82
N SER A 1024 21.12 28.19 2.66
CA SER A 1024 22.31 28.78 3.29
C SER A 1024 23.21 27.75 3.99
N ARG A 1025 22.61 26.79 4.71
CA ARG A 1025 23.36 25.72 5.39
C ARG A 1025 24.01 24.74 4.42
N ALA A 1026 23.29 24.33 3.37
CA ALA A 1026 23.80 23.39 2.37
C ALA A 1026 24.89 24.03 1.51
N LEU A 1027 24.71 25.30 1.13
CA LEU A 1027 25.68 26.08 0.39
C LEU A 1027 26.97 26.29 1.21
N ALA A 1028 26.85 26.70 2.48
CA ALA A 1028 28.00 26.85 3.36
C ALA A 1028 28.75 25.54 3.56
N PHE A 1029 28.04 24.42 3.71
CA PHE A 1029 28.64 23.10 3.81
C PHE A 1029 29.42 22.72 2.54
N TYR A 1030 28.85 22.96 1.36
CA TYR A 1030 29.52 22.72 0.09
C TYR A 1030 30.81 23.53 -0.03
N LEU A 1031 30.74 24.85 0.17
CA LEU A 1031 31.87 25.77 0.00
C LEU A 1031 33.01 25.49 0.99
N ASP A 1032 32.71 25.08 2.22
CA ASP A 1032 33.72 24.81 3.26
C ASP A 1032 34.40 23.43 3.10
N ARG A 1033 33.73 22.45 2.47
CA ARG A 1033 34.13 21.03 2.57
C ARG A 1033 34.38 20.30 1.26
N SER A 1034 34.02 20.87 0.11
CA SER A 1034 34.20 20.20 -1.19
C SER A 1034 35.67 19.80 -1.41
N ASP A 1035 36.62 20.66 -1.07
CA ASP A 1035 38.04 20.39 -1.29
C ASP A 1035 38.61 19.35 -0.32
N GLU A 1036 38.12 19.32 0.91
CA GLU A 1036 38.46 18.27 1.88
C GLU A 1036 38.00 16.90 1.36
N TYR A 1037 36.76 16.82 0.88
CA TYR A 1037 36.19 15.60 0.31
C TYR A 1037 36.99 15.08 -0.89
N LEU A 1038 37.33 15.96 -1.84
CA LEU A 1038 38.08 15.56 -3.03
C LEU A 1038 39.48 15.07 -2.68
N ARG A 1039 40.18 15.73 -1.74
CA ARG A 1039 41.49 15.27 -1.25
C ARG A 1039 41.42 13.89 -0.60
N ASP A 1040 40.39 13.65 0.22
CA ASP A 1040 40.18 12.35 0.86
C ASP A 1040 40.03 11.23 -0.17
N LEU A 1041 39.23 11.44 -1.22
CA LEU A 1041 39.05 10.44 -2.29
C LEU A 1041 40.33 10.17 -3.08
N GLU A 1042 41.15 11.21 -3.33
CA GLU A 1042 42.45 11.03 -3.98
C GLU A 1042 43.40 10.18 -3.13
N VAL A 1043 43.39 10.35 -1.80
CA VAL A 1043 44.16 9.50 -0.87
C VAL A 1043 43.67 8.05 -0.94
N VAL A 1044 42.36 7.83 -0.96
CA VAL A 1044 41.78 6.48 -1.16
C VAL A 1044 42.26 5.89 -2.49
N GLY A 1045 42.24 6.66 -3.57
CA GLY A 1045 42.73 6.23 -4.89
C GLY A 1045 44.21 5.84 -4.89
N LYS A 1046 45.07 6.62 -4.21
CA LYS A 1046 46.50 6.30 -4.06
C LYS A 1046 46.73 5.00 -3.28
N SER A 1047 45.93 4.75 -2.24
CA SER A 1047 46.01 3.51 -1.46
C SER A 1047 45.62 2.26 -2.26
N ARG A 1048 44.78 2.38 -3.29
CA ARG A 1048 44.42 1.29 -4.21
C ARG A 1048 45.52 0.98 -5.22
N LYS A 1049 46.33 1.95 -5.64
CA LYS A 1049 47.49 1.70 -6.53
C LYS A 1049 48.61 0.86 -5.89
N LEU A 1050 48.56 0.67 -4.56
CA LEU A 1050 49.47 -0.20 -3.80
C LEU A 1050 48.90 -1.62 -3.57
N ARG A 1051 47.76 -1.98 -4.16
CA ARG A 1051 47.16 -3.32 -4.11
C ARG A 1051 47.01 -3.95 -5.48
#